data_AF-A0A0J7L2V7-F1
#
_entry.id   AF-A0A0J7L2V7-F1
#
_cell.length_a   1.000
_cell.length_b   1.000
_cell.length_c   1.000
_cell.angle_alpha   90.00
_cell.angle_beta   90.00
_cell.angle_gamma   90.00
#
_symmetry.space_group_name_H-M   'P 1'
#
loop_
_entity.id
_entity.type
_entity.pdbx_description
1 polymer ?
#
loop_
_entity_poly.entity_id
_entity_poly.type
_entity_poly.pdbx_seq_one_letter_code
_entity_poly.pdbx_strand_id
1 'polypeptide(L)'
;MASALENLEAQLELFIENVRQIRIIVSDFQPQGQNVLNQKIQGLVNGLQEIDKLKSQVQDVHVPLEVFDYIDQGRNPQLYTKDCIEKALTKNEQVKGKIDAYRKFKANMLVELNRVFPNELANSPWQYKCDGGLCKKVLITEQDTNPVALSVCQLSCGQAGTLWPKPTGHLSIGKTVAPLNLENIVLTGISTQTVVGNLLQRNVDRLKEGAKRLGGSVTPNTGTKLVIRFNEGLNLTDAKLTLDTDESYTLRVAAVNGQVEADITANTYFGARHAIETLSQLIVFDDLRNQIQVANEVYIVDGPRYPYRGILLDTSRNYIDKETILRTIDGMAMSKLNTFHWHITDSHSFPYVSRTWPEFVKYGSYKPTKIYTPEMIREIVDYALVRGVRVLPEFDAPAHVGEGWQWVGDNATVCFKAEPWQSYCVEPPCGQLNPTSERMYEVLEGIYKDMVEDFQQPDIFHMGGDEVNINCWRSTNIITNWMLKKGWDLSESSFYLLWEYFQEKALEKLKIANGGKDIPAILWTSGLTSEKNLQHIDPKKYIIQIWTTGDDATIGRLLRNDFKIIFSNYDALYLDCGFAAWVGDGVNWCAPYKGWQKIYDNSPLQMIKKQGYENKKHLILGGEAALWTEQADSTATDSRLWPRSAAMAERLWSEPDSSWHHAEQRMLRQRERLVERGIDADSLQPEWCLQNQGSCYA
;
A
#
# COMPACT_ATOMS: atom_id res chain seq x y z
N MET A 1 -35.38 10.06 -4.75
CA MET A 1 -35.85 9.99 -3.35
C MET A 1 -36.31 11.35 -2.83
N ALA A 2 -35.49 12.40 -2.85
CA ALA A 2 -35.91 13.76 -2.44
C ALA A 2 -37.20 14.22 -3.15
N SER A 3 -37.27 14.07 -4.48
CA SER A 3 -38.45 14.44 -5.28
C SER A 3 -39.74 13.67 -4.95
N ALA A 4 -39.64 12.45 -4.41
CA ALA A 4 -40.81 11.64 -4.03
C ALA A 4 -41.36 12.07 -2.66
N LEU A 5 -40.47 12.41 -1.72
CA LEU A 5 -40.83 12.94 -0.41
C LEU A 5 -41.39 14.37 -0.53
N GLU A 6 -40.80 15.22 -1.37
CA GLU A 6 -41.32 16.57 -1.65
C GLU A 6 -42.73 16.51 -2.28
N ASN A 7 -42.96 15.55 -3.18
CA ASN A 7 -44.30 15.36 -3.76
C ASN A 7 -45.31 14.85 -2.72
N LEU A 8 -44.91 13.91 -1.85
CA LEU A 8 -45.75 13.44 -0.75
C LEU A 8 -46.08 14.57 0.23
N GLU A 9 -45.10 15.40 0.60
CA GLU A 9 -45.28 16.58 1.44
C GLU A 9 -46.28 17.55 0.83
N ALA A 10 -46.12 17.91 -0.45
CA ALA A 10 -47.04 18.80 -1.16
C ALA A 10 -48.48 18.25 -1.22
N GLN A 11 -48.64 16.93 -1.44
CA GLN A 11 -49.98 16.30 -1.42
C GLN A 11 -50.60 16.29 -0.03
N LEU A 12 -49.81 16.06 1.03
CA LEU A 12 -50.27 16.09 2.42
C LEU A 12 -50.69 17.51 2.84
N GLU A 13 -49.93 18.53 2.48
CA GLU A 13 -50.27 19.93 2.75
C GLU A 13 -51.59 20.32 2.06
N LEU A 14 -51.74 19.98 0.78
CA LEU A 14 -52.96 20.24 0.02
C LEU A 14 -54.17 19.50 0.62
N PHE A 15 -53.95 18.27 1.09
CA PHE A 15 -54.96 17.48 1.77
C PHE A 15 -55.41 18.13 3.09
N ILE A 16 -54.45 18.53 3.94
CA ILE A 16 -54.72 19.21 5.23
C ILE A 16 -55.48 20.51 5.02
N GLU A 17 -55.07 21.31 4.03
CA GLU A 17 -55.74 22.58 3.74
C GLU A 17 -57.17 22.36 3.21
N ASN A 18 -57.41 21.34 2.38
CA ASN A 18 -58.76 20.97 1.98
C ASN A 18 -59.63 20.54 3.18
N VAL A 19 -59.09 19.74 4.11
CA VAL A 19 -59.80 19.35 5.35
C VAL A 19 -60.14 20.58 6.18
N ARG A 20 -59.21 21.53 6.32
CA ARG A 20 -59.43 22.80 7.03
C ARG A 20 -60.55 23.62 6.39
N GLN A 21 -60.55 23.74 5.07
CA GLN A 21 -61.58 24.47 4.33
C GLN A 21 -62.96 23.81 4.47
N ILE A 22 -63.03 22.47 4.43
CA ILE A 22 -64.26 21.74 4.72
C ILE A 22 -64.76 22.07 6.13
N ARG A 23 -63.87 22.05 7.13
CA ARG A 23 -64.24 22.39 8.51
C ARG A 23 -64.85 23.79 8.61
N ILE A 24 -64.28 24.78 7.92
CA ILE A 24 -64.80 26.16 7.88
C ILE A 24 -66.20 26.17 7.25
N ILE A 25 -66.36 25.55 6.08
CA ILE A 25 -67.64 25.49 5.36
C ILE A 25 -68.73 24.78 6.19
N VAL A 26 -68.37 23.70 6.89
CA VAL A 26 -69.30 22.96 7.75
C VAL A 26 -69.64 23.76 9.01
N SER A 27 -68.70 24.52 9.57
CA SER A 27 -68.93 25.32 10.78
C SER A 27 -69.89 26.50 10.59
N ASP A 28 -70.02 27.00 9.35
CA ASP A 28 -70.95 28.07 8.97
C ASP A 28 -71.77 27.67 7.73
N PHE A 29 -72.39 26.49 7.81
CA PHE A 29 -73.05 25.89 6.65
C PHE A 29 -74.34 26.63 6.26
N GLN A 30 -74.43 27.02 4.98
CA GLN A 30 -75.64 27.55 4.35
C GLN A 30 -76.05 26.65 3.17
N PRO A 31 -77.36 26.48 2.88
CA PRO A 31 -77.83 25.60 1.82
C PRO A 31 -77.21 25.86 0.43
N GLN A 32 -76.88 27.12 0.13
CA GLN A 32 -76.23 27.55 -1.11
C GLN A 32 -74.79 27.02 -1.24
N GLY A 33 -74.14 26.68 -0.12
CA GLY A 33 -72.78 26.13 -0.06
C GLY A 33 -72.70 24.60 -0.25
N GLN A 34 -73.83 23.88 -0.36
CA GLN A 34 -73.85 22.41 -0.49
C GLN A 34 -73.01 21.90 -1.66
N ASN A 35 -73.07 22.58 -2.81
CA ASN A 35 -72.29 22.18 -3.99
C ASN A 35 -70.79 22.34 -3.76
N VAL A 36 -70.38 23.41 -3.07
CA VAL A 36 -68.97 23.68 -2.74
C VAL A 36 -68.46 22.65 -1.72
N LEU A 37 -69.28 22.31 -0.72
CA LEU A 37 -68.97 21.27 0.25
C LEU A 37 -68.78 19.90 -0.43
N ASN A 38 -69.69 19.52 -1.34
CA ASN A 38 -69.59 18.26 -2.08
C ASN A 38 -68.32 18.20 -2.95
N GLN A 39 -67.97 19.30 -3.63
CA GLN A 39 -66.72 19.40 -4.39
C GLN A 39 -65.49 19.23 -3.50
N LYS A 40 -65.49 19.84 -2.31
CA LYS A 40 -64.38 19.70 -1.36
C LYS A 40 -64.27 18.30 -0.76
N ILE A 41 -65.40 17.64 -0.47
CA ILE A 41 -65.41 16.24 -0.04
C ILE A 41 -64.86 15.32 -1.15
N GLN A 42 -65.24 15.54 -2.41
CA GLN A 42 -64.64 14.80 -3.53
C GLN A 42 -63.14 15.08 -3.66
N GLY A 43 -62.70 16.33 -3.46
CA GLY A 43 -61.28 16.69 -3.39
C GLY A 43 -60.54 15.96 -2.27
N LEU A 44 -61.17 15.75 -1.11
CA LEU A 44 -60.62 14.99 0.01
C LEU A 44 -60.44 13.50 -0.36
N VAL A 45 -61.44 12.89 -1.01
CA VAL A 45 -61.34 11.51 -1.50
C VAL A 45 -60.22 11.35 -2.53
N ASN A 46 -60.12 12.28 -3.49
CA ASN A 46 -59.05 12.26 -4.48
C ASN A 46 -57.67 12.46 -3.84
N GLY A 47 -57.55 13.36 -2.85
CA GLY A 47 -56.31 13.56 -2.11
C GLY A 47 -55.84 12.30 -1.38
N LEU A 48 -56.76 11.56 -0.74
CA LEU A 48 -56.43 10.27 -0.12
C LEU A 48 -55.96 9.23 -1.14
N GLN A 49 -56.57 9.19 -2.33
CA GLN A 49 -56.15 8.28 -3.40
C GLN A 49 -54.76 8.62 -3.94
N GLU A 50 -54.43 9.89 -4.10
CA GLU A 50 -53.09 10.32 -4.53
C GLU A 50 -52.03 10.02 -3.46
N ILE A 51 -52.33 10.24 -2.17
CA ILE A 51 -51.43 9.86 -1.08
C ILE A 51 -51.19 8.33 -1.06
N ASP A 52 -52.22 7.52 -1.26
CA ASP A 52 -52.08 6.05 -1.29
C ASP A 52 -51.25 5.58 -2.50
N LYS A 53 -51.38 6.21 -3.67
CA LYS A 53 -50.52 5.93 -4.84
C LYS A 53 -49.04 6.21 -4.58
N LEU A 54 -48.72 7.20 -3.76
CA LEU A 54 -47.34 7.55 -3.42
C LEU A 54 -46.70 6.56 -2.42
N LYS A 55 -47.50 5.73 -1.75
CA LYS A 55 -47.04 4.75 -0.75
C LYS A 55 -45.94 3.83 -1.27
N SER A 56 -46.06 3.32 -2.50
CA SER A 56 -45.06 2.43 -3.09
C SER A 56 -43.75 3.13 -3.44
N GLN A 57 -43.73 4.46 -3.51
CA GLN A 57 -42.55 5.27 -3.82
C GLN A 57 -41.72 5.64 -2.59
N VAL A 58 -42.27 5.42 -1.38
CA VAL A 58 -41.62 5.75 -0.09
C VAL A 58 -41.43 4.53 0.83
N GLN A 59 -41.75 3.33 0.36
CA GLN A 59 -41.77 2.09 1.15
C GLN A 59 -40.39 1.66 1.70
N ASP A 60 -39.30 2.06 1.04
CA ASP A 60 -37.93 1.62 1.39
C ASP A 60 -37.25 2.52 2.44
N VAL A 61 -37.93 3.55 2.94
CA VAL A 61 -37.36 4.49 3.92
C VAL A 61 -37.61 3.98 5.34
N HIS A 62 -36.65 3.24 5.89
CA HIS A 62 -36.64 2.88 7.30
C HIS A 62 -36.08 4.03 8.14
N VAL A 63 -36.96 4.78 8.79
CA VAL A 63 -36.59 5.77 9.80
C VAL A 63 -36.49 5.06 11.16
N PRO A 64 -35.31 5.06 11.83
CA PRO A 64 -35.18 4.51 13.17
C PRO A 64 -36.17 5.20 14.12
N LEU A 65 -36.86 4.43 14.96
CA LEU A 65 -37.91 4.97 15.84
C LEU A 65 -37.37 6.05 16.78
N GLU A 66 -36.10 5.97 17.13
CA GLU A 66 -35.39 6.89 18.02
C GLU A 66 -35.17 8.28 17.40
N VAL A 67 -35.31 8.43 16.07
CA VAL A 67 -35.29 9.73 15.40
C VAL A 67 -36.54 10.54 15.77
N PHE A 68 -37.68 9.88 15.97
CA PHE A 68 -38.91 10.55 16.37
C PHE A 68 -38.76 11.19 17.75
N ASP A 69 -38.07 10.54 18.69
CA ASP A 69 -37.78 11.11 20.01
C ASP A 69 -36.94 12.41 19.91
N TYR A 70 -36.02 12.51 18.94
CA TYR A 70 -35.25 13.73 18.68
C TYR A 70 -36.14 14.86 18.15
N ILE A 71 -37.04 14.52 17.21
CA ILE A 71 -37.98 15.46 16.61
C ILE A 71 -38.96 15.97 17.68
N ASP A 72 -39.54 15.07 18.48
CA ASP A 72 -40.51 15.40 19.52
C ASP A 72 -39.90 16.27 20.64
N GLN A 73 -38.59 16.19 20.84
CA GLN A 73 -37.83 17.04 21.75
C GLN A 73 -37.37 18.37 21.11
N GLY A 74 -37.78 18.67 19.88
CA GLY A 74 -37.40 19.89 19.14
C GLY A 74 -35.93 19.93 18.72
N ARG A 75 -35.25 18.79 18.66
CA ARG A 75 -33.83 18.69 18.26
C ARG A 75 -33.71 18.46 16.75
N ASN A 76 -32.64 18.98 16.16
CA ASN A 76 -32.37 18.78 14.73
C ASN A 76 -32.06 17.29 14.44
N PRO A 77 -32.82 16.61 13.55
CA PRO A 77 -32.61 15.20 13.21
C PRO A 77 -31.22 14.88 12.62
N GLN A 78 -30.55 15.87 12.00
CA GLN A 78 -29.17 15.69 11.53
C GLN A 78 -28.19 15.42 12.70
N LEU A 79 -28.50 15.90 13.90
CA LEU A 79 -27.71 15.62 15.10
C LEU A 79 -27.84 14.17 15.54
N TYR A 80 -28.94 13.47 15.23
CA TYR A 80 -29.07 12.04 15.55
C TYR A 80 -28.03 11.21 14.78
N THR A 81 -27.79 11.53 13.51
CA THR A 81 -26.76 10.85 12.71
C THR A 81 -25.36 11.07 13.29
N LYS A 82 -25.06 12.33 13.68
CA LYS A 82 -23.81 12.68 14.35
C LYS A 82 -23.66 11.94 15.69
N ASP A 83 -24.69 11.94 16.52
CA ASP A 83 -24.69 11.30 17.84
C ASP A 83 -24.59 9.77 17.74
N CYS A 84 -25.19 9.16 16.71
CA CYS A 84 -25.00 7.74 16.40
C CYS A 84 -23.56 7.41 16.01
N ILE A 85 -22.93 8.25 15.18
CA ILE A 85 -21.52 8.10 14.81
C ILE A 85 -20.61 8.26 16.05
N GLU A 86 -20.87 9.27 16.90
CA GLU A 86 -20.11 9.50 18.13
C GLU A 86 -20.29 8.36 19.14
N LYS A 87 -21.52 7.83 19.29
CA LYS A 87 -21.81 6.64 20.10
C LYS A 87 -21.12 5.39 19.56
N ALA A 88 -21.14 5.18 18.25
CA ALA A 88 -20.45 4.06 17.61
C ALA A 88 -18.93 4.16 17.77
N LEU A 89 -18.36 5.36 17.61
CA LEU A 89 -16.95 5.65 17.84
C LEU A 89 -16.58 5.36 19.31
N THR A 90 -17.34 5.89 20.26
CA THR A 90 -17.13 5.66 21.69
C THR A 90 -17.27 4.17 22.03
N LYS A 91 -18.20 3.45 21.40
CA LYS A 91 -18.36 2.00 21.61
C LYS A 91 -17.19 1.22 21.05
N ASN A 92 -16.69 1.59 19.87
CA ASN A 92 -15.48 1.01 19.28
C ASN A 92 -14.26 1.25 20.16
N GLU A 93 -14.11 2.47 20.70
CA GLU A 93 -13.06 2.79 21.68
C GLU A 93 -13.21 1.97 22.96
N GLN A 94 -14.42 1.78 23.48
CA GLN A 94 -14.67 0.90 24.64
C GLN A 94 -14.36 -0.56 24.34
N VAL A 95 -14.72 -1.08 23.16
CA VAL A 95 -14.41 -2.46 22.76
C VAL A 95 -12.91 -2.64 22.61
N LYS A 96 -12.21 -1.68 21.97
CA LYS A 96 -10.75 -1.65 21.90
C LYS A 96 -10.14 -1.64 23.30
N GLY A 97 -10.64 -0.77 24.18
CA GLY A 97 -10.23 -0.71 25.59
C GLY A 97 -10.48 -2.03 26.34
N LYS A 98 -11.57 -2.74 26.06
CA LYS A 98 -11.84 -4.09 26.60
C LYS A 98 -10.87 -5.14 26.05
N ILE A 99 -10.62 -5.15 24.74
CA ILE A 99 -9.63 -6.06 24.11
C ILE A 99 -8.25 -5.82 24.73
N ASP A 100 -7.85 -4.56 24.87
CA ASP A 100 -6.59 -4.19 25.50
C ASP A 100 -6.57 -4.56 26.99
N ALA A 101 -7.68 -4.40 27.70
CA ALA A 101 -7.82 -4.85 29.09
C ALA A 101 -7.73 -6.37 29.20
N TYR A 102 -8.33 -7.15 28.29
CA TYR A 102 -8.21 -8.60 28.25
C TYR A 102 -6.80 -9.06 27.92
N ARG A 103 -6.11 -8.39 26.98
CA ARG A 103 -4.69 -8.64 26.70
C ARG A 103 -3.83 -8.36 27.92
N LYS A 104 -4.03 -7.21 28.59
CA LYS A 104 -3.34 -6.85 29.84
C LYS A 104 -3.66 -7.84 30.96
N PHE A 105 -4.91 -8.25 31.10
CA PHE A 105 -5.32 -9.24 32.09
C PHE A 105 -4.65 -10.59 31.83
N LYS A 106 -4.65 -11.08 30.58
CA LYS A 106 -3.92 -12.29 30.18
C LYS A 106 -2.43 -12.16 30.51
N ALA A 107 -1.81 -11.03 30.18
CA ALA A 107 -0.40 -10.78 30.47
C ALA A 107 -0.12 -10.77 31.99
N ASN A 108 -0.90 -10.03 32.78
CA ASN A 108 -0.78 -9.98 34.24
C ASN A 108 -1.07 -11.34 34.89
N MET A 109 -2.04 -12.08 34.37
CA MET A 109 -2.35 -13.43 34.82
C MET A 109 -1.18 -14.37 34.53
N LEU A 110 -0.54 -14.27 33.36
CA LEU A 110 0.70 -15.01 33.07
C LEU A 110 1.84 -14.63 34.02
N VAL A 111 1.99 -13.34 34.39
CA VAL A 111 2.97 -12.90 35.41
C VAL A 111 2.71 -13.57 36.76
N GLU A 112 1.49 -13.47 37.28
CA GLU A 112 1.14 -14.03 38.59
C GLU A 112 1.21 -15.57 38.57
N LEU A 113 0.75 -16.19 37.48
CA LEU A 113 0.86 -17.62 37.28
C LEU A 113 2.34 -18.08 37.27
N ASN A 114 3.22 -17.37 36.56
CA ASN A 114 4.66 -17.69 36.55
C ASN A 114 5.31 -17.46 37.93
N ARG A 115 4.82 -16.50 38.72
CA ARG A 115 5.28 -16.26 40.10
C ARG A 115 4.89 -17.39 41.06
N VAL A 116 3.68 -17.93 40.92
CA VAL A 116 3.12 -18.96 41.82
C VAL A 116 3.50 -20.37 41.41
N PHE A 117 3.60 -20.62 40.10
CA PHE A 117 3.86 -21.93 39.49
C PHE A 117 5.03 -21.86 38.50
N PRO A 118 6.24 -21.44 38.93
CA PRO A 118 7.38 -21.25 38.03
C PRO A 118 7.84 -22.55 37.36
N ASN A 119 7.55 -23.70 37.96
CA ASN A 119 7.90 -25.01 37.44
C ASN A 119 6.82 -25.59 36.51
N GLU A 120 5.54 -25.22 36.69
CA GLU A 120 4.43 -25.70 35.85
C GLU A 120 4.11 -24.80 34.64
N LEU A 121 4.51 -23.52 34.65
CA LEU A 121 4.21 -22.53 33.59
C LEU A 121 5.36 -22.22 32.59
N ALA A 122 6.17 -23.23 32.34
CA ALA A 122 7.00 -23.38 31.14
C ALA A 122 8.27 -22.51 31.06
N ASN A 123 9.37 -23.03 31.61
CA ASN A 123 10.60 -23.00 30.82
C ASN A 123 10.45 -24.05 29.72
N SER A 124 10.64 -23.66 28.46
CA SER A 124 10.66 -24.62 27.35
C SER A 124 11.66 -25.74 27.71
N PRO A 125 11.26 -27.03 27.67
CA PRO A 125 12.18 -28.14 27.94
C PRO A 125 13.18 -28.36 26.79
N TRP A 126 13.17 -27.46 25.80
CA TRP A 126 13.93 -27.54 24.58
C TRP A 126 14.97 -26.44 24.52
N GLN A 127 16.15 -26.82 24.06
CA GLN A 127 17.22 -25.91 23.63
C GLN A 127 17.57 -26.20 22.17
N TYR A 128 18.42 -25.35 21.60
CA TYR A 128 18.84 -25.45 20.22
C TYR A 128 20.36 -25.48 20.11
N LYS A 129 20.88 -26.45 19.34
CA LYS A 129 22.31 -26.56 19.03
C LYS A 129 22.50 -26.33 17.54
N CYS A 130 23.45 -25.46 17.19
CA CYS A 130 23.75 -25.19 15.78
C CYS A 130 24.56 -26.35 15.20
N ASP A 131 24.02 -27.00 14.18
CA ASP A 131 24.65 -28.10 13.46
C ASP A 131 24.40 -27.95 11.95
N GLY A 132 25.47 -27.97 11.15
CA GLY A 132 25.38 -27.77 9.70
C GLY A 132 24.75 -26.43 9.27
N GLY A 133 24.77 -25.41 10.13
CA GLY A 133 24.09 -24.12 9.87
C GLY A 133 22.59 -24.14 10.17
N LEU A 134 22.09 -25.17 10.84
CA LEU A 134 20.69 -25.32 11.25
C LEU A 134 20.59 -25.45 12.77
N CYS A 135 19.60 -24.78 13.37
CA CYS A 135 19.28 -24.91 14.79
C CYS A 135 18.48 -26.19 15.04
N LYS A 136 19.15 -27.20 15.60
CA LYS A 136 18.55 -28.50 15.94
C LYS A 136 17.97 -28.48 17.34
N LYS A 137 16.68 -28.79 17.44
CA LYS A 137 15.93 -28.87 18.70
C LYS A 137 16.34 -30.12 19.50
N VAL A 138 16.74 -29.93 20.75
CA VAL A 138 17.15 -31.02 21.66
C VAL A 138 16.61 -30.77 23.07
N LEU A 139 16.41 -31.83 23.84
CA LEU A 139 15.97 -31.71 25.24
C LEU A 139 17.07 -31.07 26.10
N ILE A 140 16.65 -30.28 27.07
CA ILE A 140 17.52 -29.79 28.14
C ILE A 140 17.72 -30.92 29.14
N THR A 141 18.98 -31.22 29.46
CA THR A 141 19.38 -32.24 30.44
C THR A 141 20.11 -31.60 31.61
N GLU A 142 20.28 -32.32 32.72
CA GLU A 142 21.04 -31.85 33.89
C GLU A 142 22.49 -31.49 33.58
N GLN A 143 23.03 -31.97 32.45
CA GLN A 143 24.41 -31.68 32.00
C GLN A 143 24.53 -30.35 31.26
N ASP A 144 23.42 -29.75 30.83
CA ASP A 144 23.43 -28.51 30.05
C ASP A 144 23.49 -27.28 30.99
N THR A 145 24.65 -26.65 31.08
CA THR A 145 24.87 -25.50 31.99
C THR A 145 24.38 -24.17 31.43
N ASN A 146 24.17 -24.06 30.11
CA ASN A 146 23.76 -22.81 29.45
C ASN A 146 22.89 -23.10 28.21
N PRO A 147 21.61 -23.48 28.39
CA PRO A 147 20.74 -23.81 27.27
C PRO A 147 20.47 -22.59 26.38
N VAL A 148 20.33 -22.83 25.08
CA VAL A 148 20.20 -21.79 24.05
C VAL A 148 18.79 -21.80 23.45
N ALA A 149 18.13 -20.65 23.49
CA ALA A 149 16.82 -20.43 22.86
C ALA A 149 16.91 -20.48 21.32
N LEU A 150 15.79 -20.74 20.64
CA LEU A 150 15.75 -20.78 19.18
C LEU A 150 16.23 -19.46 18.57
N SER A 151 15.69 -18.34 19.07
CA SER A 151 15.99 -16.99 18.61
C SER A 151 17.48 -16.64 18.73
N VAL A 152 18.13 -17.08 19.81
CA VAL A 152 19.56 -16.90 20.07
C VAL A 152 20.40 -17.79 19.16
N CYS A 153 20.03 -19.07 19.00
CA CYS A 153 20.70 -19.97 18.07
C CYS A 153 20.68 -19.40 16.63
N GLN A 154 19.53 -18.90 16.19
CA GLN A 154 19.35 -18.38 14.85
C GLN A 154 20.19 -17.13 14.55
N LEU A 155 20.63 -16.35 15.55
CA LEU A 155 21.42 -15.13 15.33
C LEU A 155 22.74 -15.40 14.61
N SER A 156 23.39 -16.52 14.89
CA SER A 156 24.73 -16.84 14.37
C SER A 156 24.81 -18.22 13.69
N CYS A 157 23.73 -19.01 13.70
CA CYS A 157 23.69 -20.29 13.00
C CYS A 157 23.38 -20.08 11.51
N GLY A 158 24.32 -20.45 10.64
CA GLY A 158 24.20 -20.32 9.18
C GLY A 158 24.85 -19.05 8.61
N GLN A 159 24.84 -18.93 7.28
CA GLN A 159 25.64 -17.91 6.54
C GLN A 159 25.23 -16.44 6.79
N ALA A 160 24.06 -16.18 7.36
CA ALA A 160 23.61 -14.81 7.66
C ALA A 160 22.75 -14.69 8.93
N GLY A 161 22.76 -15.71 9.78
CA GLY A 161 21.91 -15.75 10.97
C GLY A 161 20.43 -15.50 10.66
N THR A 162 19.81 -14.56 11.38
CA THR A 162 18.41 -14.12 11.21
C THR A 162 18.22 -12.93 10.24
N LEU A 163 19.29 -12.45 9.62
CA LEU A 163 19.24 -11.21 8.85
C LEU A 163 18.42 -11.37 7.57
N TRP A 164 17.53 -10.42 7.33
CA TRP A 164 16.75 -10.29 6.11
C TRP A 164 16.59 -8.82 5.73
N PRO A 165 17.03 -8.37 4.53
CA PRO A 165 17.84 -9.10 3.57
C PRO A 165 19.22 -9.54 4.09
N LYS A 166 19.82 -10.53 3.42
CA LYS A 166 21.22 -10.90 3.55
C LYS A 166 22.12 -9.71 3.15
N PRO A 167 23.09 -9.30 4.00
CA PRO A 167 24.04 -8.26 3.64
C PRO A 167 24.88 -8.59 2.40
N THR A 168 25.25 -7.56 1.64
CA THR A 168 25.96 -7.71 0.34
C THR A 168 27.47 -7.72 0.44
N GLY A 169 28.03 -7.10 1.49
CA GLY A 169 29.46 -7.02 1.74
C GLY A 169 29.95 -7.99 2.80
N HIS A 170 30.89 -7.54 3.63
CA HIS A 170 31.42 -8.34 4.73
C HIS A 170 30.35 -8.56 5.80
N LEU A 171 30.27 -9.78 6.32
CA LEU A 171 29.33 -10.16 7.38
C LEU A 171 30.05 -11.04 8.40
N SER A 172 30.10 -10.57 9.64
CA SER A 172 30.57 -11.31 10.80
C SER A 172 29.63 -11.10 11.97
N ILE A 173 29.13 -12.21 12.54
CA ILE A 173 28.30 -12.23 13.74
C ILE A 173 28.91 -13.26 14.69
N GLY A 174 29.38 -12.80 15.85
CA GLY A 174 29.89 -13.64 16.92
C GLY A 174 28.78 -14.45 17.60
N LYS A 175 29.18 -15.37 18.47
CA LYS A 175 28.25 -16.27 19.17
C LYS A 175 27.77 -15.72 20.51
N THR A 176 28.30 -14.58 20.93
CA THR A 176 28.00 -13.95 22.21
C THR A 176 26.87 -12.95 22.07
N VAL A 177 26.11 -12.83 23.14
CA VAL A 177 24.99 -11.90 23.28
C VAL A 177 25.09 -11.20 24.62
N ALA A 178 24.56 -9.98 24.69
CA ALA A 178 24.45 -9.23 25.93
C ALA A 178 22.98 -8.98 26.27
N PRO A 179 22.57 -9.08 27.55
CA PRO A 179 21.23 -8.66 27.96
C PRO A 179 21.07 -7.15 27.72
N LEU A 180 19.90 -6.72 27.27
CA LEU A 180 19.65 -5.34 26.86
C LEU A 180 18.59 -4.69 27.74
N ASN A 181 18.87 -3.48 28.24
CA ASN A 181 17.85 -2.64 28.89
C ASN A 181 17.21 -1.70 27.86
N LEU A 182 15.91 -1.89 27.60
CA LEU A 182 15.16 -1.18 26.56
C LEU A 182 15.04 0.33 26.80
N GLU A 183 15.01 0.77 28.07
CA GLU A 183 14.95 2.20 28.40
C GLU A 183 16.31 2.89 28.18
N ASN A 184 17.39 2.10 28.10
CA ASN A 184 18.76 2.58 27.97
C ASN A 184 19.32 2.40 26.55
N ILE A 185 18.47 2.37 25.52
CA ILE A 185 18.88 2.52 24.12
C ILE A 185 18.97 4.01 23.82
N VAL A 186 20.16 4.53 23.51
CA VAL A 186 20.38 5.98 23.35
C VAL A 186 21.13 6.32 22.06
N LEU A 187 20.67 7.37 21.40
CA LEU A 187 21.38 8.02 20.31
C LEU A 187 22.39 9.03 20.88
N THR A 188 23.63 9.00 20.39
CA THR A 188 24.68 9.93 20.82
C THR A 188 25.48 10.45 19.63
N GLY A 189 26.08 11.64 19.76
CA GLY A 189 26.95 12.22 18.73
C GLY A 189 26.22 12.94 17.59
N ILE A 190 24.89 13.00 17.59
CA ILE A 190 24.09 13.74 16.59
C ILE A 190 23.11 14.68 17.29
N SER A 191 23.01 15.92 16.79
CA SER A 191 21.99 16.88 17.24
C SER A 191 20.62 16.56 16.64
N THR A 192 19.63 16.37 17.51
CA THR A 192 18.22 16.14 17.14
C THR A 192 17.52 17.38 16.56
N GLN A 193 18.19 18.53 16.56
CA GLN A 193 17.70 19.76 15.93
C GLN A 193 17.89 19.78 14.41
N THR A 194 18.74 18.89 13.87
CA THR A 194 18.89 18.72 12.42
C THR A 194 17.77 17.85 11.85
N VAL A 195 17.44 18.01 10.57
CA VAL A 195 16.42 17.20 9.89
C VAL A 195 16.75 15.70 10.02
N VAL A 196 17.97 15.33 9.67
CA VAL A 196 18.43 13.93 9.76
C VAL A 196 18.51 13.45 11.21
N GLY A 197 19.00 14.27 12.14
CA GLY A 197 19.05 13.89 13.55
C GLY A 197 17.68 13.64 14.17
N ASN A 198 16.65 14.41 13.79
CA ASN A 198 15.27 14.15 14.19
C ASN A 198 14.76 12.81 13.63
N LEU A 199 14.99 12.55 12.34
CA LEU A 199 14.57 11.31 11.69
C LEU A 199 15.27 10.07 12.29
N LEU A 200 16.56 10.18 12.61
CA LEU A 200 17.31 9.12 13.28
C LEU A 200 16.79 8.86 14.70
N GLN A 201 16.47 9.91 15.46
CA GLN A 201 15.85 9.75 16.78
C GLN A 201 14.52 9.00 16.68
N ARG A 202 13.65 9.36 15.72
CA ARG A 202 12.40 8.65 15.46
C ARG A 202 12.64 7.17 15.12
N ASN A 203 13.71 6.84 14.40
CA ASN A 203 14.07 5.45 14.12
C ASN A 203 14.57 4.69 15.36
N VAL A 204 15.31 5.34 16.26
CA VAL A 204 15.71 4.75 17.55
C VAL A 204 14.49 4.52 18.44
N ASP A 205 13.50 5.42 18.42
CA ASP A 205 12.26 5.23 19.16
C ASP A 205 11.44 4.04 18.60
N ARG A 206 11.37 3.92 17.26
CA ARG A 206 10.78 2.73 16.59
C ARG A 206 11.51 1.43 16.96
N LEU A 207 12.84 1.45 17.04
CA LEU A 207 13.65 0.31 17.49
C LEU A 207 13.27 -0.11 18.90
N LYS A 208 13.12 0.85 19.83
CA LYS A 208 12.66 0.59 21.21
C LYS A 208 11.26 -0.03 21.23
N GLU A 209 10.32 0.55 20.48
CA GLU A 209 8.96 0.03 20.39
C GLU A 209 8.91 -1.40 19.84
N GLY A 210 9.69 -1.66 18.78
CA GLY A 210 9.84 -3.01 18.20
C GLY A 210 10.40 -4.00 19.21
N ALA A 211 11.46 -3.63 19.94
CA ALA A 211 12.05 -4.48 20.96
C ALA A 211 11.10 -4.75 22.15
N LYS A 212 10.27 -3.77 22.53
CA LYS A 212 9.22 -3.95 23.56
C LYS A 212 8.16 -4.97 23.16
N ARG A 213 7.86 -5.12 21.87
CA ARG A 213 6.89 -6.10 21.37
C ARG A 213 7.40 -7.54 21.42
N LEU A 214 8.72 -7.77 21.37
CA LEU A 214 9.32 -9.11 21.34
C LEU A 214 9.12 -9.91 22.65
N GLY A 215 9.23 -9.26 23.82
CA GLY A 215 9.21 -9.94 25.13
C GLY A 215 7.87 -9.90 25.88
N GLY A 216 6.85 -9.24 25.33
CA GLY A 216 5.58 -9.02 26.01
C GLY A 216 5.70 -8.16 27.28
N SER A 217 4.63 -8.08 28.08
CA SER A 217 4.55 -7.19 29.26
C SER A 217 5.40 -7.62 30.47
N VAL A 218 6.19 -8.69 30.36
CA VAL A 218 6.82 -9.41 31.49
C VAL A 218 8.35 -9.33 31.48
N THR A 219 8.95 -8.65 30.50
CA THR A 219 10.42 -8.55 30.39
C THR A 219 11.00 -7.63 31.47
N PRO A 220 11.92 -8.13 32.34
CA PRO A 220 12.62 -7.28 33.29
C PRO A 220 13.47 -6.23 32.56
N ASN A 221 13.36 -4.95 32.95
CA ASN A 221 14.22 -3.86 32.46
C ASN A 221 15.61 -3.92 33.13
N THR A 222 16.28 -5.07 33.04
CA THR A 222 17.61 -5.31 33.58
C THR A 222 18.53 -5.73 32.44
N GLY A 223 19.65 -5.05 32.28
CA GLY A 223 20.57 -5.33 31.18
C GLY A 223 21.50 -4.17 30.89
N THR A 224 22.29 -4.36 29.84
CA THR A 224 23.32 -3.44 29.39
C THR A 224 22.72 -2.28 28.60
N LYS A 225 23.38 -1.11 28.66
CA LYS A 225 23.05 0.07 27.85
C LYS A 225 23.48 -0.17 26.40
N LEU A 226 22.64 0.21 25.42
CA LEU A 226 23.00 0.23 24.00
C LEU A 226 23.17 1.68 23.54
N VAL A 227 24.38 2.02 23.12
CA VAL A 227 24.72 3.34 22.61
C VAL A 227 24.84 3.26 21.09
N ILE A 228 23.97 3.99 20.38
CA ILE A 228 24.01 4.11 18.93
C ILE A 228 24.79 5.38 18.59
N ARG A 229 25.83 5.23 17.77
CA ARG A 229 26.71 6.31 17.31
C ARG A 229 26.79 6.32 15.80
N PHE A 230 27.01 7.50 15.26
CA PHE A 230 27.27 7.69 13.85
C PHE A 230 28.67 8.28 13.70
N ASN A 231 29.47 7.67 12.84
CA ASN A 231 30.81 8.14 12.52
C ASN A 231 30.75 9.37 11.60
N GLU A 232 31.88 10.07 11.45
CA GLU A 232 31.98 11.23 10.56
C GLU A 232 31.61 10.87 9.10
N GLY A 233 31.03 11.84 8.38
CA GLY A 233 30.68 11.70 6.96
C GLY A 233 29.17 11.65 6.64
N LEU A 234 28.31 11.50 7.65
CA LEU A 234 26.86 11.54 7.45
C LEU A 234 26.39 12.96 7.09
N ASN A 235 25.73 13.11 5.93
CA ASN A 235 25.06 14.36 5.58
C ASN A 235 23.84 14.57 6.51
N LEU A 236 23.82 15.67 7.25
CA LEU A 236 22.78 15.98 8.24
C LEU A 236 21.67 16.91 7.73
N THR A 237 21.81 17.47 6.52
CA THR A 237 20.89 18.48 5.98
C THR A 237 19.97 17.94 4.89
N ASP A 238 20.35 16.88 4.20
CA ASP A 238 19.57 16.29 3.12
C ASP A 238 18.89 14.98 3.53
N ALA A 239 17.58 14.90 3.28
CA ALA A 239 16.74 13.74 3.53
C ALA A 239 15.86 13.41 2.31
N LYS A 240 16.27 13.77 1.09
CA LYS A 240 15.55 13.42 -0.14
C LYS A 240 16.04 12.10 -0.73
N LEU A 241 15.13 11.14 -0.91
CA LEU A 241 15.43 9.89 -1.59
C LEU A 241 15.33 10.10 -3.11
N THR A 242 16.38 9.74 -3.84
CA THR A 242 16.47 9.79 -5.30
C THR A 242 17.03 8.46 -5.84
N LEU A 243 16.97 8.22 -7.16
CA LEU A 243 17.57 7.02 -7.75
C LEU A 243 19.09 6.92 -7.54
N ASP A 244 19.76 8.06 -7.32
CA ASP A 244 21.20 8.15 -7.14
C ASP A 244 21.62 8.19 -5.66
N THR A 245 20.66 8.10 -4.73
CA THR A 245 20.93 8.16 -3.29
C THR A 245 21.73 6.94 -2.84
N ASP A 246 22.86 7.18 -2.17
CA ASP A 246 23.66 6.13 -1.57
C ASP A 246 22.99 5.57 -0.30
N GLU A 247 22.56 4.32 -0.38
CA GLU A 247 21.90 3.58 0.71
C GLU A 247 22.84 2.60 1.44
N SER A 248 24.16 2.69 1.20
CA SER A 248 25.16 1.82 1.83
C SER A 248 25.47 2.22 3.28
N TYR A 249 25.91 1.25 4.07
CA TYR A 249 26.33 1.46 5.45
C TYR A 249 27.34 0.41 5.93
N THR A 250 28.04 0.76 7.01
CA THR A 250 28.81 -0.17 7.84
C THR A 250 28.27 -0.13 9.26
N LEU A 251 28.00 -1.30 9.84
CA LEU A 251 27.52 -1.47 11.22
C LEU A 251 28.54 -2.31 12.00
N ARG A 252 29.04 -1.75 13.11
CA ARG A 252 29.85 -2.48 14.08
C ARG A 252 29.15 -2.49 15.43
N VAL A 253 28.97 -3.66 16.02
CA VAL A 253 28.43 -3.81 17.38
C VAL A 253 29.48 -4.48 18.26
N ALA A 254 29.83 -3.84 19.37
CA ALA A 254 30.87 -4.32 20.29
C ALA A 254 30.50 -4.09 21.75
N ALA A 255 30.86 -5.01 22.64
CA ALA A 255 30.85 -4.76 24.08
C ALA A 255 32.08 -3.93 24.48
N VAL A 256 31.86 -2.74 25.05
CA VAL A 256 32.92 -1.80 25.46
C VAL A 256 32.59 -1.29 26.86
N ASN A 257 33.52 -1.42 27.82
CA ASN A 257 33.39 -0.85 29.19
C ASN A 257 32.04 -1.16 29.90
N GLY A 258 31.51 -2.37 29.71
CA GLY A 258 30.24 -2.78 30.33
C GLY A 258 28.97 -2.22 29.66
N GLN A 259 29.10 -1.58 28.48
CA GLN A 259 28.00 -1.20 27.59
C GLN A 259 28.14 -1.87 26.21
N VAL A 260 27.07 -1.87 25.41
CA VAL A 260 27.12 -2.26 23.99
C VAL A 260 27.13 -0.99 23.15
N GLU A 261 28.09 -0.87 22.25
CA GLU A 261 28.20 0.25 21.31
C GLU A 261 27.89 -0.25 19.91
N ALA A 262 26.96 0.44 19.22
CA ALA A 262 26.63 0.24 17.82
C ALA A 262 27.12 1.46 17.02
N ASP A 263 28.27 1.32 16.37
CA ASP A 263 28.88 2.34 15.53
C ASP A 263 28.41 2.16 14.08
N ILE A 264 27.80 3.20 13.52
CA ILE A 264 27.26 3.22 12.16
C ILE A 264 28.02 4.23 11.31
N THR A 265 28.52 3.80 10.15
CA THR A 265 29.05 4.69 9.10
C THR A 265 28.11 4.63 7.89
N ALA A 266 27.60 5.76 7.44
CA ALA A 266 26.80 5.89 6.23
C ALA A 266 26.93 7.30 5.65
N ASN A 267 26.82 7.44 4.33
CA ASN A 267 26.92 8.74 3.64
C ASN A 267 25.61 9.55 3.73
N THR A 268 24.47 8.85 3.79
CA THR A 268 23.14 9.45 3.81
C THR A 268 22.30 8.93 4.98
N TYR A 269 21.23 9.66 5.29
CA TYR A 269 20.20 9.22 6.22
C TYR A 269 19.64 7.83 5.89
N PHE A 270 19.51 7.47 4.61
CA PHE A 270 18.90 6.21 4.19
C PHE A 270 19.79 5.01 4.52
N GLY A 271 21.09 5.11 4.26
CA GLY A 271 22.06 4.09 4.70
C GLY A 271 22.08 3.94 6.22
N ALA A 272 22.08 5.07 6.95
CA ALA A 272 22.01 5.08 8.41
C ALA A 272 20.72 4.40 8.94
N ARG A 273 19.57 4.67 8.32
CA ARG A 273 18.28 4.04 8.68
C ARG A 273 18.31 2.54 8.40
N HIS A 274 18.89 2.09 7.29
CA HIS A 274 19.04 0.67 6.98
C HIS A 274 19.93 -0.05 7.99
N ALA A 275 20.98 0.61 8.48
CA ALA A 275 21.81 0.10 9.56
C ALA A 275 21.03 -0.10 10.87
N ILE A 276 20.16 0.85 11.23
CA ILE A 276 19.26 0.71 12.40
C ILE A 276 18.29 -0.46 12.20
N GLU A 277 17.75 -0.65 10.99
CA GLU A 277 16.88 -1.79 10.72
C GLU A 277 17.62 -3.11 10.88
N THR A 278 18.84 -3.23 10.36
CA THR A 278 19.69 -4.40 10.56
C THR A 278 20.02 -4.61 12.04
N LEU A 279 20.35 -3.54 12.78
CA LEU A 279 20.55 -3.60 14.23
C LEU A 279 19.31 -4.14 14.96
N SER A 280 18.10 -3.77 14.51
CA SER A 280 16.85 -4.28 15.09
C SER A 280 16.69 -5.80 14.97
N GLN A 281 17.31 -6.41 13.96
CA GLN A 281 17.24 -7.85 13.71
C GLN A 281 18.24 -8.64 14.56
N LEU A 282 19.24 -7.95 15.12
CA LEU A 282 20.23 -8.48 16.06
C LEU A 282 19.74 -8.45 17.51
N ILE A 283 18.57 -7.85 17.76
CA ILE A 283 17.88 -7.85 19.06
C ILE A 283 16.85 -8.98 19.05
N VAL A 284 16.94 -9.87 20.02
CA VAL A 284 16.07 -11.04 20.15
C VAL A 284 15.53 -11.18 21.57
N PHE A 285 14.40 -11.88 21.70
CA PHE A 285 13.90 -12.32 22.98
C PHE A 285 14.37 -13.74 23.26
N ASP A 286 15.04 -13.94 24.40
CA ASP A 286 15.43 -15.23 24.94
C ASP A 286 14.32 -15.71 25.88
N ASP A 287 13.50 -16.63 25.39
CA ASP A 287 12.34 -17.20 26.08
C ASP A 287 12.74 -18.14 27.24
N LEU A 288 13.95 -18.68 27.24
CA LEU A 288 14.48 -19.50 28.35
C LEU A 288 14.87 -18.66 29.56
N ARG A 289 15.24 -17.40 29.34
CA ARG A 289 15.67 -16.46 30.41
C ARG A 289 14.67 -15.33 30.64
N ASN A 290 13.64 -15.22 29.79
CA ASN A 290 12.69 -14.11 29.75
C ASN A 290 13.40 -12.74 29.67
N GLN A 291 14.36 -12.61 28.74
CA GLN A 291 15.20 -11.41 28.60
C GLN A 291 15.36 -10.99 27.15
N ILE A 292 15.42 -9.68 26.89
CA ILE A 292 15.87 -9.16 25.61
C ILE A 292 17.40 -9.21 25.57
N GLN A 293 17.93 -9.71 24.46
CA GLN A 293 19.37 -9.81 24.20
C GLN A 293 19.73 -9.17 22.87
N VAL A 294 20.97 -8.73 22.74
CA VAL A 294 21.53 -8.20 21.50
C VAL A 294 22.87 -8.87 21.19
N ALA A 295 23.11 -9.19 19.92
CA ALA A 295 24.43 -9.63 19.47
C ALA A 295 25.47 -8.53 19.73
N ASN A 296 26.59 -8.87 20.37
CA ASN A 296 27.58 -7.89 20.85
C ASN A 296 28.97 -8.01 20.21
N GLU A 297 29.09 -8.82 19.17
CA GLU A 297 30.28 -8.99 18.34
C GLU A 297 29.85 -9.04 16.88
N VAL A 298 29.64 -7.87 16.24
CA VAL A 298 29.11 -7.79 14.88
C VAL A 298 29.92 -6.81 14.04
N TYR A 299 30.18 -7.19 12.79
CA TYR A 299 30.73 -6.30 11.78
C TYR A 299 30.08 -6.58 10.42
N ILE A 300 29.38 -5.60 9.87
CA ILE A 300 28.58 -5.69 8.65
C ILE A 300 28.92 -4.54 7.72
N VAL A 301 29.21 -4.83 6.46
CA VAL A 301 29.28 -3.86 5.36
C VAL A 301 28.18 -4.23 4.37
N ASP A 302 27.32 -3.27 4.03
CA ASP A 302 26.09 -3.58 3.30
C ASP A 302 25.59 -2.39 2.46
N GLY A 303 24.76 -2.70 1.47
CA GLY A 303 24.16 -1.73 0.55
C GLY A 303 23.42 -2.45 -0.59
N PRO A 304 22.36 -1.84 -1.15
CA PRO A 304 21.52 -2.51 -2.14
C PRO A 304 22.21 -2.68 -3.49
N ARG A 305 21.83 -3.74 -4.22
CA ARG A 305 22.23 -3.95 -5.62
C ARG A 305 21.47 -3.06 -6.60
N TYR A 306 20.20 -2.78 -6.32
CA TYR A 306 19.33 -1.99 -7.20
C TYR A 306 18.72 -0.80 -6.45
N PRO A 307 18.70 0.41 -7.04
CA PRO A 307 18.16 1.61 -6.39
C PRO A 307 16.63 1.66 -6.31
N TYR A 308 15.90 0.86 -7.11
CA TYR A 308 14.44 0.78 -7.12
C TYR A 308 13.97 -0.57 -6.58
N ARG A 309 13.31 -0.57 -5.42
CA ARG A 309 12.81 -1.78 -4.75
C ARG A 309 11.37 -1.55 -4.30
N GLY A 310 10.44 -1.86 -5.19
CA GLY A 310 9.08 -1.31 -5.16
C GLY A 310 7.98 -2.26 -4.70
N ILE A 311 6.88 -1.68 -4.20
CA ILE A 311 5.56 -2.34 -4.20
C ILE A 311 4.60 -1.39 -4.91
N LEU A 312 3.87 -1.89 -5.91
CA LEU A 312 2.69 -1.24 -6.45
C LEU A 312 1.47 -1.66 -5.63
N LEU A 313 0.71 -0.66 -5.16
CA LEU A 313 -0.59 -0.88 -4.55
C LEU A 313 -1.66 -0.09 -5.30
N ASP A 314 -2.59 -0.83 -5.90
CA ASP A 314 -3.80 -0.29 -6.49
C ASP A 314 -4.81 0.06 -5.40
N THR A 315 -5.26 1.31 -5.41
CA THR A 315 -6.26 1.82 -4.46
C THR A 315 -7.52 2.35 -5.14
N SER A 316 -7.64 2.10 -6.45
CA SER A 316 -8.79 2.48 -7.25
C SER A 316 -9.75 1.32 -7.47
N ARG A 317 -9.27 0.13 -7.89
CA ARG A 317 -10.14 -1.05 -8.05
C ARG A 317 -10.87 -1.36 -6.74
N ASN A 318 -10.16 -1.32 -5.62
CA ASN A 318 -10.75 -1.24 -4.30
C ASN A 318 -10.02 -0.22 -3.42
N TYR A 319 -10.79 0.50 -2.61
CA TYR A 319 -10.23 1.47 -1.66
C TYR A 319 -9.45 0.77 -0.53
N ILE A 320 -8.24 1.26 -0.25
CA ILE A 320 -7.40 0.82 0.86
C ILE A 320 -7.28 1.94 1.89
N ASP A 321 -7.61 1.68 3.15
CA ASP A 321 -7.50 2.72 4.19
C ASP A 321 -6.05 3.13 4.47
N LYS A 322 -5.91 4.36 5.00
CA LYS A 322 -4.61 4.96 5.34
C LYS A 322 -3.83 4.04 6.27
N GLU A 323 -4.47 3.48 7.30
CA GLU A 323 -3.83 2.62 8.30
C GLU A 323 -3.17 1.39 7.66
N THR A 324 -3.79 0.81 6.64
CA THR A 324 -3.25 -0.31 5.86
C THR A 324 -2.10 0.12 4.95
N ILE A 325 -2.15 1.32 4.36
CA ILE A 325 -1.02 1.89 3.62
C ILE A 325 0.18 2.11 4.55
N LEU A 326 -0.03 2.70 5.73
CA LEU A 326 1.03 2.92 6.72
C LEU A 326 1.66 1.58 7.17
N ARG A 327 0.83 0.56 7.40
CA ARG A 327 1.29 -0.80 7.76
C ARG A 327 2.05 -1.48 6.62
N THR A 328 1.65 -1.24 5.37
CA THR A 328 2.40 -1.69 4.19
C THR A 328 3.80 -1.07 4.17
N ILE A 329 3.91 0.24 4.41
CA ILE A 329 5.19 0.95 4.48
C ILE A 329 6.05 0.45 5.65
N ASP A 330 5.46 0.06 6.79
CA ASP A 330 6.19 -0.62 7.86
C ASP A 330 6.85 -1.92 7.36
N GLY A 331 6.12 -2.79 6.66
CA GLY A 331 6.65 -4.04 6.10
C GLY A 331 7.74 -3.82 5.05
N MET A 332 7.58 -2.78 4.22
CA MET A 332 8.59 -2.35 3.26
C MET A 332 9.88 -1.95 3.97
N ALA A 333 9.77 -1.11 4.99
CA ALA A 333 10.90 -0.64 5.78
C ALA A 333 11.64 -1.82 6.43
N MET A 334 10.89 -2.77 7.01
CA MET A 334 11.45 -3.98 7.65
C MET A 334 12.21 -4.88 6.69
N SER A 335 11.91 -4.80 5.39
CA SER A 335 12.53 -5.60 4.33
C SER A 335 13.51 -4.79 3.48
N LYS A 336 13.72 -3.49 3.79
CA LYS A 336 14.53 -2.53 3.02
C LYS A 336 14.05 -2.28 1.58
N LEU A 337 12.75 -2.49 1.31
CA LEU A 337 12.08 -1.93 0.12
C LEU A 337 11.98 -0.42 0.30
N ASN A 338 12.13 0.33 -0.79
CA ASN A 338 12.30 1.79 -0.71
C ASN A 338 11.32 2.57 -1.59
N THR A 339 10.44 1.93 -2.36
CA THR A 339 9.53 2.64 -3.27
C THR A 339 8.10 2.13 -3.12
N PHE A 340 7.20 2.99 -2.65
CA PHE A 340 5.78 2.71 -2.60
C PHE A 340 5.15 3.36 -3.83
N HIS A 341 4.91 2.55 -4.86
CA HIS A 341 4.24 2.96 -6.07
C HIS A 341 2.73 2.93 -5.84
N TRP A 342 2.13 4.11 -5.82
CA TRP A 342 0.73 4.30 -5.49
C TRP A 342 -0.09 4.51 -6.77
N HIS A 343 -0.68 3.42 -7.25
CA HIS A 343 -1.70 3.42 -8.29
C HIS A 343 -3.01 3.92 -7.69
N ILE A 344 -3.22 5.23 -7.76
CA ILE A 344 -4.26 5.94 -6.97
C ILE A 344 -5.56 6.18 -7.73
N THR A 345 -5.57 6.02 -9.06
CA THR A 345 -6.73 6.21 -9.93
C THR A 345 -6.75 5.17 -11.04
N ASP A 346 -7.94 4.71 -11.39
CA ASP A 346 -8.24 3.76 -12.48
C ASP A 346 -9.66 4.07 -13.02
N SER A 347 -10.17 3.29 -13.97
CA SER A 347 -11.52 3.40 -14.51
C SER A 347 -12.60 3.19 -13.45
N HIS A 348 -12.30 2.40 -12.42
CA HIS A 348 -13.21 1.97 -11.36
C HIS A 348 -13.52 3.05 -10.33
N SER A 349 -12.53 3.86 -9.94
CA SER A 349 -12.75 4.97 -9.00
C SER A 349 -11.67 6.06 -9.04
N PHE A 350 -12.04 7.25 -8.60
CA PHE A 350 -11.16 8.40 -8.41
C PHE A 350 -11.17 8.84 -6.93
N PRO A 351 -10.38 8.20 -6.06
CA PRO A 351 -10.34 8.51 -4.62
C PRO A 351 -9.42 9.71 -4.28
N TYR A 352 -8.53 10.13 -5.17
CA TYR A 352 -7.62 11.26 -4.96
C TYR A 352 -8.35 12.61 -4.92
N VAL A 353 -8.17 13.39 -3.84
CA VAL A 353 -8.76 14.73 -3.72
C VAL A 353 -7.87 15.78 -4.39
N SER A 354 -8.17 16.09 -5.65
CA SER A 354 -7.59 17.24 -6.35
C SER A 354 -8.14 18.56 -5.78
N ARG A 355 -7.25 19.48 -5.38
CA ARG A 355 -7.61 20.85 -4.95
C ARG A 355 -8.11 21.68 -6.11
N THR A 356 -7.50 21.50 -7.26
CA THR A 356 -7.84 22.21 -8.49
C THR A 356 -9.19 21.73 -9.03
N TRP A 357 -9.47 20.43 -8.93
CA TRP A 357 -10.67 19.80 -9.50
C TRP A 357 -11.44 18.93 -8.47
N PRO A 358 -12.11 19.54 -7.48
CA PRO A 358 -12.76 18.81 -6.39
C PRO A 358 -13.96 17.95 -6.82
N GLU A 359 -14.53 18.18 -8.00
CA GLU A 359 -15.65 17.37 -8.51
C GLU A 359 -15.23 15.92 -8.82
N PHE A 360 -13.94 15.62 -9.03
CA PHE A 360 -13.49 14.25 -9.29
C PHE A 360 -13.88 13.27 -8.19
N VAL A 361 -13.67 13.60 -6.91
CA VAL A 361 -14.03 12.68 -5.82
C VAL A 361 -15.54 12.55 -5.64
N LYS A 362 -16.31 13.59 -5.99
CA LYS A 362 -17.77 13.56 -5.89
C LYS A 362 -18.38 12.60 -6.90
N TYR A 363 -17.82 12.52 -8.10
CA TYR A 363 -18.29 11.61 -9.15
C TYR A 363 -17.55 10.27 -9.18
N GLY A 364 -16.33 10.21 -8.67
CA GLY A 364 -15.43 9.08 -8.85
C GLY A 364 -15.13 8.25 -7.61
N SER A 365 -15.31 8.78 -6.39
CA SER A 365 -15.04 7.97 -5.19
C SER A 365 -16.16 6.98 -4.91
N TYR A 366 -15.82 5.81 -4.37
CA TYR A 366 -16.82 4.82 -3.96
C TYR A 366 -17.79 5.33 -2.90
N LYS A 367 -17.31 6.18 -2.00
CA LYS A 367 -18.07 6.85 -0.94
C LYS A 367 -17.38 8.17 -0.59
N PRO A 368 -18.10 9.17 -0.06
CA PRO A 368 -17.51 10.42 0.41
C PRO A 368 -16.40 10.25 1.46
N THR A 369 -16.35 9.11 2.16
CA THR A 369 -15.32 8.77 3.15
C THR A 369 -14.19 7.90 2.61
N LYS A 370 -14.32 7.36 1.39
CA LYS A 370 -13.30 6.53 0.72
C LYS A 370 -12.48 7.40 -0.24
N ILE A 371 -11.78 8.37 0.34
CA ILE A 371 -10.98 9.37 -0.38
C ILE A 371 -9.60 9.51 0.26
N TYR A 372 -8.66 10.10 -0.47
CA TYR A 372 -7.33 10.48 0.01
C TYR A 372 -7.18 11.99 -0.06
N THR A 373 -7.27 12.67 1.11
CA THR A 373 -7.10 14.12 1.17
C THR A 373 -5.61 14.49 1.08
N PRO A 374 -5.28 15.74 0.70
CA PRO A 374 -3.89 16.21 0.70
C PRO A 374 -3.19 16.04 2.05
N GLU A 375 -3.92 16.19 3.16
CA GLU A 375 -3.40 15.99 4.52
C GLU A 375 -3.05 14.52 4.77
N MET A 376 -3.90 13.58 4.33
CA MET A 376 -3.61 12.15 4.43
C MET A 376 -2.38 11.77 3.60
N ILE A 377 -2.25 12.30 2.38
CA ILE A 377 -1.10 12.01 1.51
C ILE A 377 0.18 12.57 2.14
N ARG A 378 0.17 13.81 2.64
CA ARG A 378 1.34 14.37 3.35
C ARG A 378 1.73 13.53 4.57
N GLU A 379 0.75 13.07 5.36
CA GLU A 379 1.01 12.18 6.49
C GLU A 379 1.66 10.86 6.05
N ILE A 380 1.18 10.26 4.95
CA ILE A 380 1.76 9.04 4.38
C ILE A 380 3.19 9.29 3.88
N VAL A 381 3.44 10.38 3.16
CA VAL A 381 4.77 10.75 2.64
C VAL A 381 5.75 10.98 3.80
N ASP A 382 5.35 11.71 4.83
CA ASP A 382 6.20 11.96 6.02
C ASP A 382 6.45 10.67 6.80
N TYR A 383 5.46 9.79 6.89
CA TYR A 383 5.58 8.49 7.52
C TYR A 383 6.53 7.55 6.77
N ALA A 384 6.49 7.60 5.43
CA ALA A 384 7.36 6.88 4.53
C ALA A 384 8.82 7.38 4.59
N LEU A 385 9.02 8.69 4.70
CA LEU A 385 10.35 9.30 4.85
C LEU A 385 11.09 8.78 6.08
N VAL A 386 10.43 8.68 7.23
CA VAL A 386 11.02 8.09 8.45
C VAL A 386 11.50 6.66 8.22
N ARG A 387 10.87 5.96 7.28
CA ARG A 387 11.14 4.56 6.95
C ARG A 387 12.08 4.38 5.77
N GLY A 388 12.53 5.47 5.16
CA GLY A 388 13.36 5.43 3.96
C GLY A 388 12.61 4.87 2.75
N VAL A 389 11.32 5.18 2.63
CA VAL A 389 10.46 4.78 1.52
C VAL A 389 10.03 6.04 0.77
N ARG A 390 10.30 6.12 -0.54
CA ARG A 390 9.68 7.12 -1.42
C ARG A 390 8.23 6.74 -1.70
N VAL A 391 7.37 7.73 -1.84
CA VAL A 391 5.99 7.54 -2.31
C VAL A 391 5.93 8.06 -3.74
N LEU A 392 5.71 7.15 -4.69
CA LEU A 392 5.70 7.42 -6.12
C LEU A 392 4.24 7.44 -6.59
N PRO A 393 3.68 8.61 -6.96
CA PRO A 393 2.34 8.66 -7.52
C PRO A 393 2.27 8.10 -8.93
N GLU A 394 1.17 7.44 -9.24
CA GLU A 394 0.75 7.14 -10.60
C GLU A 394 -0.55 7.86 -10.93
N PHE A 395 -0.58 8.45 -12.12
CA PHE A 395 -1.81 8.78 -12.80
C PHE A 395 -1.83 8.05 -14.13
N ASP A 396 -2.55 6.93 -14.19
CA ASP A 396 -2.59 6.10 -15.38
C ASP A 396 -3.41 6.77 -16.50
N ALA A 397 -2.77 6.91 -17.65
CA ALA A 397 -3.36 7.51 -18.83
C ALA A 397 -2.66 7.04 -20.12
N PRO A 398 -3.38 6.99 -21.27
CA PRO A 398 -4.74 7.45 -21.48
C PRO A 398 -5.83 6.38 -21.30
N ALA A 399 -5.47 5.11 -21.05
CA ALA A 399 -6.43 4.08 -20.65
C ALA A 399 -6.75 4.22 -19.14
N HIS A 400 -7.45 3.24 -18.57
CA HIS A 400 -7.68 3.19 -17.11
C HIS A 400 -8.29 4.47 -16.53
N VAL A 401 -9.21 5.10 -17.28
CA VAL A 401 -9.96 6.27 -16.83
C VAL A 401 -11.46 6.08 -17.04
N GLY A 402 -12.27 6.53 -16.09
CA GLY A 402 -13.70 6.28 -16.13
C GLY A 402 -14.45 7.10 -15.10
N GLU A 403 -14.72 6.50 -13.94
CA GLU A 403 -15.39 7.16 -12.83
C GLU A 403 -14.66 8.47 -12.43
N GLY A 404 -15.43 9.52 -12.16
CA GLY A 404 -14.91 10.85 -11.86
C GLY A 404 -14.82 11.80 -13.07
N TRP A 405 -14.76 11.30 -14.30
CA TRP A 405 -14.62 12.15 -15.49
C TRP A 405 -15.93 12.70 -16.05
N GLN A 406 -17.08 12.24 -15.56
CA GLN A 406 -18.40 12.59 -16.09
C GLN A 406 -18.73 14.09 -15.97
N TRP A 407 -18.19 14.78 -14.96
CA TRP A 407 -18.43 16.22 -14.76
C TRP A 407 -17.61 17.09 -15.71
N VAL A 408 -16.47 16.60 -16.21
CA VAL A 408 -15.56 17.37 -17.07
C VAL A 408 -16.28 17.76 -18.38
N GLY A 409 -17.13 16.86 -18.88
CA GLY A 409 -17.85 17.07 -20.14
C GLY A 409 -16.90 17.09 -21.34
N ASP A 410 -17.34 17.75 -22.41
CA ASP A 410 -16.54 18.07 -23.60
C ASP A 410 -15.83 16.87 -24.27
N ASN A 411 -16.46 15.69 -24.16
CA ASN A 411 -15.93 14.41 -24.63
C ASN A 411 -14.48 14.15 -24.17
N ALA A 412 -14.13 14.55 -22.93
CA ALA A 412 -12.80 14.35 -22.36
C ALA A 412 -12.46 12.86 -22.18
N THR A 413 -13.47 12.01 -21.97
CA THR A 413 -13.38 10.55 -21.99
C THR A 413 -14.26 9.95 -23.08
N VAL A 414 -13.89 8.78 -23.54
CA VAL A 414 -14.58 7.99 -24.57
C VAL A 414 -14.68 6.54 -24.14
N CYS A 415 -15.68 5.83 -24.67
CA CYS A 415 -15.95 4.41 -24.38
C CYS A 415 -16.20 4.06 -22.90
N PHE A 416 -16.48 5.07 -22.07
CA PHE A 416 -16.77 4.82 -20.67
C PHE A 416 -18.02 3.93 -20.53
N LYS A 417 -17.88 2.77 -19.89
CA LYS A 417 -18.94 1.74 -19.77
C LYS A 417 -19.49 1.26 -21.12
N ALA A 418 -18.67 1.25 -22.17
CA ALA A 418 -19.06 0.72 -23.48
C ALA A 418 -19.33 -0.81 -23.41
N GLU A 419 -20.36 -1.26 -24.13
CA GLU A 419 -20.77 -2.67 -24.21
C GLU A 419 -20.86 -3.16 -25.67
N PRO A 420 -20.50 -4.42 -25.98
CA PRO A 420 -19.87 -5.40 -25.08
C PRO A 420 -18.44 -4.99 -24.72
N TRP A 421 -18.11 -4.94 -23.42
CA TRP A 421 -16.85 -4.36 -22.95
C TRP A 421 -15.60 -5.01 -23.56
N GLN A 422 -15.65 -6.31 -23.87
CA GLN A 422 -14.53 -7.06 -24.48
C GLN A 422 -14.09 -6.49 -25.84
N SER A 423 -14.92 -5.69 -26.50
CA SER A 423 -14.57 -5.05 -27.78
C SER A 423 -13.76 -3.76 -27.61
N TYR A 424 -13.76 -3.18 -26.41
CA TYR A 424 -13.29 -1.81 -26.16
C TYR A 424 -12.26 -1.71 -25.02
N CYS A 425 -12.10 -2.73 -24.19
CA CYS A 425 -11.14 -2.76 -23.08
C CYS A 425 -10.80 -4.20 -22.65
N VAL A 426 -9.79 -4.35 -21.80
CA VAL A 426 -9.34 -5.64 -21.24
C VAL A 426 -10.20 -6.07 -20.05
N GLU A 427 -10.78 -5.11 -19.32
CA GLU A 427 -11.69 -5.35 -18.21
C GLU A 427 -12.74 -4.25 -18.06
N PRO A 428 -13.96 -4.56 -17.56
CA PRO A 428 -14.97 -3.55 -17.29
C PRO A 428 -14.68 -2.79 -15.98
N PRO A 429 -15.07 -1.50 -15.87
CA PRO A 429 -15.66 -0.69 -16.94
C PRO A 429 -14.60 -0.23 -17.94
N CYS A 430 -14.93 -0.27 -19.23
CA CYS A 430 -14.10 0.39 -20.24
C CYS A 430 -14.05 1.91 -19.99
N GLY A 431 -13.01 2.56 -20.52
CA GLY A 431 -12.92 4.02 -20.64
C GLY A 431 -11.49 4.48 -20.96
N GLN A 432 -11.38 5.50 -21.81
CA GLN A 432 -10.09 6.11 -22.19
C GLN A 432 -10.23 7.62 -22.32
N LEU A 433 -9.15 8.36 -22.08
CA LEU A 433 -9.08 9.79 -22.40
C LEU A 433 -9.20 9.98 -23.91
N ASN A 434 -9.78 11.11 -24.29
CA ASN A 434 -9.84 11.57 -25.67
C ASN A 434 -8.65 12.49 -25.97
N PRO A 435 -7.64 12.04 -26.75
CA PRO A 435 -6.45 12.85 -27.05
C PRO A 435 -6.73 14.13 -27.83
N THR A 436 -7.92 14.28 -28.43
CA THR A 436 -8.29 15.43 -29.24
C THR A 436 -9.01 16.53 -28.43
N SER A 437 -9.22 16.32 -27.13
CA SER A 437 -9.86 17.29 -26.24
C SER A 437 -8.81 18.18 -25.56
N GLU A 438 -8.82 19.49 -25.84
CA GLU A 438 -7.93 20.43 -25.14
C GLU A 438 -8.32 20.61 -23.66
N ARG A 439 -9.62 20.51 -23.36
CA ARG A 439 -10.14 20.56 -21.99
C ARG A 439 -9.56 19.43 -21.13
N MET A 440 -9.35 18.25 -21.72
CA MET A 440 -8.72 17.12 -21.02
C MET A 440 -7.29 17.45 -20.58
N TYR A 441 -6.47 18.07 -21.44
CA TYR A 441 -5.09 18.45 -21.07
C TYR A 441 -5.04 19.59 -20.03
N GLU A 442 -6.00 20.51 -20.03
CA GLU A 442 -6.15 21.52 -18.96
C GLU A 442 -6.43 20.84 -17.61
N VAL A 443 -7.30 19.82 -17.63
CA VAL A 443 -7.63 19.04 -16.43
C VAL A 443 -6.40 18.26 -15.94
N LEU A 444 -5.69 17.57 -16.83
CA LEU A 444 -4.45 16.85 -16.50
C LEU A 444 -3.39 17.77 -15.90
N GLU A 445 -3.19 18.97 -16.44
CA GLU A 445 -2.25 19.95 -15.88
C GLU A 445 -2.57 20.28 -14.41
N GLY A 446 -3.85 20.49 -14.10
CA GLY A 446 -4.31 20.73 -12.72
C GLY A 446 -4.11 19.52 -11.80
N ILE A 447 -4.41 18.31 -12.27
CA ILE A 447 -4.18 17.07 -11.50
C ILE A 447 -2.69 16.89 -11.22
N TYR A 448 -1.83 16.99 -12.25
CA TYR A 448 -0.38 16.85 -12.10
C TYR A 448 0.21 17.90 -11.18
N LYS A 449 -0.30 19.14 -11.25
CA LYS A 449 0.13 20.21 -10.34
C LYS A 449 -0.18 19.86 -8.88
N ASP A 450 -1.40 19.41 -8.60
CA ASP A 450 -1.79 19.04 -7.24
C ASP A 450 -0.97 17.83 -6.74
N MET A 451 -0.76 16.81 -7.59
CA MET A 451 0.04 15.62 -7.24
C MET A 451 1.52 15.96 -7.01
N VAL A 452 2.15 16.76 -7.86
CA VAL A 452 3.55 17.19 -7.67
C VAL A 452 3.72 17.97 -6.36
N GLU A 453 2.71 18.73 -5.94
CA GLU A 453 2.71 19.42 -4.65
C GLU A 453 2.48 18.45 -3.47
N ASP A 454 1.47 17.59 -3.55
CA ASP A 454 1.07 16.69 -2.46
C ASP A 454 2.09 15.62 -2.15
N PHE A 455 2.75 15.10 -3.18
CA PHE A 455 3.81 14.11 -3.08
C PHE A 455 5.20 14.74 -2.89
N GLN A 456 5.25 16.04 -2.51
CA GLN A 456 6.47 16.76 -2.14
C GLN A 456 7.59 16.73 -3.21
N GLN A 457 7.21 17.01 -4.47
CA GLN A 457 8.10 17.06 -5.65
C GLN A 457 8.88 15.74 -5.85
N PRO A 458 8.18 14.69 -6.31
CA PRO A 458 8.78 13.36 -6.46
C PRO A 458 9.93 13.38 -7.47
N ASP A 459 10.89 12.46 -7.32
CA ASP A 459 12.04 12.31 -8.20
C ASP A 459 11.70 11.62 -9.53
N ILE A 460 10.55 10.94 -9.58
CA ILE A 460 10.00 10.20 -10.71
C ILE A 460 8.47 10.33 -10.67
N PHE A 461 7.78 10.21 -11.80
CA PHE A 461 6.32 10.17 -11.86
C PHE A 461 5.86 9.01 -12.75
N HIS A 462 4.87 8.21 -12.32
CA HIS A 462 4.33 7.13 -13.15
C HIS A 462 3.13 7.65 -13.95
N MET A 463 3.15 7.45 -15.28
CA MET A 463 2.09 7.93 -16.17
C MET A 463 1.23 6.79 -16.74
N GLY A 464 1.47 5.56 -16.29
CA GLY A 464 0.75 4.36 -16.72
C GLY A 464 1.08 3.99 -18.17
N GLY A 465 0.11 4.12 -19.06
CA GLY A 465 0.32 3.91 -20.49
C GLY A 465 0.33 2.44 -20.89
N ASP A 466 -0.44 1.64 -20.19
CA ASP A 466 -0.80 0.26 -20.51
C ASP A 466 -2.17 0.18 -21.20
N GLU A 467 -2.39 -0.97 -21.83
CA GLU A 467 -3.68 -1.47 -22.34
C GLU A 467 -4.57 -0.53 -23.15
N VAL A 468 -4.01 0.52 -23.77
CA VAL A 468 -4.75 1.39 -24.71
C VAL A 468 -5.34 0.58 -25.85
N ASN A 469 -6.66 0.56 -25.89
CA ASN A 469 -7.46 -0.12 -26.87
C ASN A 469 -7.76 0.80 -28.07
N ILE A 470 -7.16 0.47 -29.21
CA ILE A 470 -7.33 1.24 -30.45
C ILE A 470 -8.78 1.21 -30.96
N ASN A 471 -9.53 0.12 -30.72
CA ASN A 471 -10.92 0.03 -31.16
C ASN A 471 -11.82 1.05 -30.45
N CYS A 472 -11.54 1.37 -29.18
CA CYS A 472 -12.23 2.44 -28.48
C CYS A 472 -12.12 3.77 -29.25
N TRP A 473 -10.89 4.21 -29.54
CA TRP A 473 -10.68 5.45 -30.30
C TRP A 473 -11.20 5.36 -31.74
N ARG A 474 -11.00 4.23 -32.41
CA ARG A 474 -11.47 4.00 -33.79
C ARG A 474 -12.99 4.07 -33.92
N SER A 475 -13.72 3.62 -32.90
CA SER A 475 -15.19 3.68 -32.87
C SER A 475 -15.75 5.07 -32.59
N THR A 476 -14.90 6.03 -32.21
CA THR A 476 -15.32 7.38 -31.82
C THR A 476 -15.19 8.37 -32.97
N ASN A 477 -16.33 8.84 -33.48
CA ASN A 477 -16.39 9.77 -34.63
C ASN A 477 -15.62 11.08 -34.43
N ILE A 478 -15.59 11.63 -33.21
CA ILE A 478 -14.87 12.88 -32.92
C ILE A 478 -13.37 12.71 -33.15
N ILE A 479 -12.82 11.59 -32.70
CA ILE A 479 -11.40 11.26 -32.83
C ILE A 479 -11.05 11.00 -34.30
N THR A 480 -11.80 10.12 -34.97
CA THR A 480 -11.52 9.76 -36.37
C THR A 480 -11.65 10.97 -37.30
N ASN A 481 -12.65 11.84 -37.11
CA ASN A 481 -12.77 13.08 -37.87
C ASN A 481 -11.62 14.05 -37.61
N TRP A 482 -11.12 14.14 -36.37
CA TRP A 482 -9.97 14.97 -36.04
C TRP A 482 -8.68 14.45 -36.69
N MET A 483 -8.44 13.14 -36.64
CA MET A 483 -7.30 12.50 -37.30
C MET A 483 -7.30 12.76 -38.81
N LEU A 484 -8.45 12.56 -39.47
CA LEU A 484 -8.59 12.84 -40.90
C LEU A 484 -8.36 14.32 -41.24
N LYS A 485 -8.85 15.26 -40.41
CA LYS A 485 -8.59 16.70 -40.57
C LYS A 485 -7.12 17.06 -40.37
N LYS A 486 -6.41 16.34 -39.50
CA LYS A 486 -4.96 16.49 -39.27
C LYS A 486 -4.13 15.88 -40.42
N GLY A 487 -4.75 15.12 -41.32
CA GLY A 487 -4.09 14.44 -42.44
C GLY A 487 -3.57 13.05 -42.09
N TRP A 488 -4.02 12.46 -40.97
CA TRP A 488 -3.71 11.09 -40.59
C TRP A 488 -4.79 10.14 -41.10
N ASP A 489 -4.40 8.95 -41.53
CA ASP A 489 -5.36 7.90 -41.88
C ASP A 489 -5.90 7.19 -40.61
N LEU A 490 -6.78 6.20 -40.81
CA LEU A 490 -7.36 5.42 -39.72
C LEU A 490 -6.71 4.03 -39.57
N SER A 491 -5.46 3.89 -40.03
CA SER A 491 -4.65 2.71 -39.81
C SER A 491 -4.24 2.59 -38.34
N GLU A 492 -3.89 1.38 -37.91
CA GLU A 492 -3.39 1.14 -36.56
C GLU A 492 -2.15 1.97 -36.22
N SER A 493 -1.21 2.12 -37.16
CA SER A 493 -0.03 2.98 -37.00
C SER A 493 -0.40 4.45 -36.72
N SER A 494 -1.44 4.98 -37.37
CA SER A 494 -1.87 6.36 -37.12
C SER A 494 -2.52 6.54 -35.75
N PHE A 495 -3.12 5.50 -35.17
CA PHE A 495 -3.59 5.56 -33.78
C PHE A 495 -2.43 5.52 -32.77
N TYR A 496 -1.29 4.90 -33.11
CA TYR A 496 -0.07 5.03 -32.30
C TYR A 496 0.54 6.43 -32.38
N LEU A 497 0.45 7.12 -33.53
CA LEU A 497 0.78 8.56 -33.62
C LEU A 497 -0.15 9.42 -32.76
N LEU A 498 -1.43 9.05 -32.66
CA LEU A 498 -2.37 9.70 -31.73
C LEU A 498 -1.98 9.48 -30.26
N TRP A 499 -1.51 8.29 -29.92
CA TRP A 499 -1.01 7.99 -28.57
C TRP A 499 0.29 8.75 -28.28
N GLU A 500 1.25 8.77 -29.20
CA GLU A 500 2.45 9.62 -29.10
C GLU A 500 2.07 11.08 -28.86
N TYR A 501 1.14 11.62 -29.66
CA TYR A 501 0.63 12.99 -29.51
C TYR A 501 0.04 13.26 -28.13
N PHE A 502 -0.74 12.32 -27.58
CA PHE A 502 -1.23 12.39 -26.21
C PHE A 502 -0.08 12.43 -25.21
N GLN A 503 0.84 11.48 -25.33
CA GLN A 503 1.89 11.24 -24.35
C GLN A 503 2.89 12.40 -24.28
N GLU A 504 3.23 13.00 -25.43
CA GLU A 504 4.07 14.20 -25.50
C GLU A 504 3.42 15.40 -24.82
N LYS A 505 2.14 15.65 -25.12
CA LYS A 505 1.38 16.74 -24.48
C LYS A 505 1.22 16.52 -22.99
N ALA A 506 0.90 15.30 -22.55
CA ALA A 506 0.77 14.97 -21.13
C ALA A 506 2.10 15.17 -20.39
N LEU A 507 3.24 14.77 -21.00
CA LEU A 507 4.57 15.02 -20.43
C LEU A 507 4.88 16.52 -20.36
N GLU A 508 4.50 17.30 -21.37
CA GLU A 508 4.62 18.77 -21.33
C GLU A 508 3.79 19.37 -20.17
N LYS A 509 2.57 18.88 -19.94
CA LYS A 509 1.75 19.29 -18.79
C LYS A 509 2.40 18.94 -17.46
N LEU A 510 2.99 17.76 -17.33
CA LEU A 510 3.74 17.37 -16.13
C LEU A 510 4.96 18.28 -15.90
N LYS A 511 5.69 18.63 -16.96
CA LYS A 511 6.81 19.58 -16.89
C LYS A 511 6.36 20.96 -16.40
N ILE A 512 5.24 21.47 -16.92
CA ILE A 512 4.64 22.74 -16.48
C ILE A 512 4.24 22.65 -15.00
N ALA A 513 3.56 21.57 -14.61
CA ALA A 513 3.18 21.30 -13.21
C ALA A 513 4.38 21.26 -12.27
N ASN A 514 5.54 20.76 -12.72
CA ASN A 514 6.79 20.75 -11.97
C ASN A 514 7.64 22.02 -12.11
N GLY A 515 7.01 23.18 -12.35
CA GLY A 515 7.70 24.46 -12.42
C GLY A 515 8.71 24.56 -13.59
N GLY A 516 8.42 23.87 -14.70
CA GLY A 516 9.24 23.86 -15.91
C GLY A 516 10.43 22.90 -15.88
N LYS A 517 10.58 22.08 -14.83
CA LYS A 517 11.65 21.08 -14.71
C LYS A 517 11.18 19.71 -15.16
N ASP A 518 12.02 19.02 -15.93
CA ASP A 518 11.74 17.66 -16.35
C ASP A 518 11.78 16.69 -15.14
N ILE A 519 10.81 15.77 -15.09
CA ILE A 519 10.79 14.61 -14.20
C ILE A 519 10.83 13.36 -15.08
N PRO A 520 11.69 12.36 -14.81
CA PRO A 520 11.61 11.07 -15.47
C PRO A 520 10.21 10.47 -15.31
N ALA A 521 9.60 10.07 -16.43
CA ALA A 521 8.29 9.43 -16.44
C ALA A 521 8.45 7.91 -16.55
N ILE A 522 7.64 7.14 -15.82
CA ILE A 522 7.56 5.69 -16.01
C ILE A 522 6.35 5.37 -16.88
N LEU A 523 6.53 4.46 -17.83
CA LEU A 523 5.46 3.86 -18.64
C LEU A 523 5.53 2.33 -18.55
N TRP A 524 4.38 1.67 -18.62
CA TRP A 524 4.32 0.22 -18.74
C TRP A 524 4.77 -0.29 -20.11
N THR A 525 5.18 -1.57 -20.18
CA THR A 525 5.24 -2.28 -21.46
C THR A 525 3.86 -2.36 -22.10
N SER A 526 3.73 -1.96 -23.36
CA SER A 526 2.45 -1.81 -24.04
C SER A 526 2.65 -1.74 -25.57
N GLY A 527 1.57 -1.45 -26.31
CA GLY A 527 1.66 -1.23 -27.75
C GLY A 527 2.60 -0.07 -28.14
N LEU A 528 2.68 0.98 -27.31
CA LEU A 528 3.56 2.14 -27.56
C LEU A 528 5.05 1.79 -27.41
N THR A 529 5.38 0.85 -26.52
CA THR A 529 6.75 0.35 -26.29
C THR A 529 7.07 -0.93 -27.09
N SER A 530 6.25 -1.24 -28.11
CA SER A 530 6.50 -2.31 -29.07
C SER A 530 7.62 -1.93 -30.04
N GLU A 531 8.21 -2.93 -30.71
CA GLU A 531 9.34 -2.71 -31.64
C GLU A 531 9.03 -1.71 -32.75
N LYS A 532 7.79 -1.71 -33.25
CA LYS A 532 7.35 -0.84 -34.34
C LYS A 532 7.09 0.59 -33.91
N ASN A 533 6.96 0.85 -32.61
CA ASN A 533 6.55 2.14 -32.07
C ASN A 533 7.61 2.76 -31.15
N LEU A 534 8.66 2.02 -30.80
CA LEU A 534 9.68 2.46 -29.85
C LEU A 534 10.41 3.75 -30.29
N GLN A 535 10.44 4.05 -31.59
CA GLN A 535 10.99 5.30 -32.12
C GLN A 535 10.23 6.56 -31.65
N HIS A 536 9.01 6.40 -31.14
CA HIS A 536 8.15 7.49 -30.63
C HIS A 536 8.44 7.84 -29.16
N ILE A 537 9.33 7.10 -28.49
CA ILE A 537 9.63 7.29 -27.07
C ILE A 537 11.14 7.54 -26.90
N ASP A 538 11.50 8.57 -26.13
CA ASP A 538 12.88 8.89 -25.80
C ASP A 538 13.35 8.15 -24.52
N PRO A 539 14.36 7.26 -24.58
CA PRO A 539 14.89 6.55 -23.42
C PRO A 539 15.51 7.45 -22.35
N LYS A 540 15.80 8.72 -22.65
CA LYS A 540 16.25 9.71 -21.65
C LYS A 540 15.12 10.28 -20.81
N LYS A 541 13.90 10.28 -21.35
CA LYS A 541 12.70 10.83 -20.68
C LYS A 541 11.91 9.74 -19.95
N TYR A 542 11.95 8.51 -20.48
CA TYR A 542 11.10 7.43 -20.02
C TYR A 542 11.89 6.26 -19.43
N ILE A 543 11.37 5.75 -18.30
CA ILE A 543 11.71 4.47 -17.70
C ILE A 543 10.59 3.50 -18.06
N ILE A 544 10.91 2.25 -18.40
CA ILE A 544 9.91 1.26 -18.77
C ILE A 544 9.71 0.22 -17.66
N GLN A 545 8.48 0.10 -17.15
CA GLN A 545 8.09 -0.94 -16.21
C GLN A 545 7.58 -2.15 -16.99
N ILE A 546 8.27 -3.28 -16.84
CA ILE A 546 8.04 -4.50 -17.62
C ILE A 546 7.11 -5.42 -16.85
N TRP A 547 5.94 -5.70 -17.41
CA TRP A 547 5.04 -6.71 -16.87
C TRP A 547 4.95 -7.99 -17.71
N THR A 548 5.61 -8.07 -18.88
CA THR A 548 5.74 -9.31 -19.68
C THR A 548 6.42 -10.44 -18.89
N THR A 549 6.47 -11.67 -19.42
CA THR A 549 7.20 -12.75 -18.77
C THR A 549 8.71 -12.45 -18.67
N GLY A 550 9.38 -13.06 -17.68
CA GLY A 550 10.82 -12.87 -17.45
C GLY A 550 11.76 -13.35 -18.57
N ASP A 551 11.24 -14.07 -19.57
CA ASP A 551 11.95 -14.54 -20.76
C ASP A 551 11.53 -13.84 -22.06
N ASP A 552 10.64 -12.85 -21.99
CA ASP A 552 10.14 -12.13 -23.16
C ASP A 552 11.24 -11.34 -23.88
N ALA A 553 11.24 -11.40 -25.21
CA ALA A 553 12.20 -10.69 -26.07
C ALA A 553 12.14 -9.16 -25.93
N THR A 554 11.04 -8.62 -25.39
CA THR A 554 10.86 -7.21 -25.03
C THR A 554 11.95 -6.71 -24.10
N ILE A 555 12.41 -7.54 -23.16
CA ILE A 555 13.51 -7.17 -22.24
C ILE A 555 14.77 -6.83 -23.05
N GLY A 556 15.18 -7.74 -23.95
CA GLY A 556 16.35 -7.52 -24.81
C GLY A 556 16.18 -6.36 -25.77
N ARG A 557 14.96 -6.15 -26.29
CA ARG A 557 14.63 -5.02 -27.17
C ARG A 557 14.78 -3.68 -26.47
N LEU A 558 14.25 -3.53 -25.27
CA LEU A 558 14.35 -2.29 -24.48
C LEU A 558 15.80 -1.97 -24.12
N LEU A 559 16.56 -2.98 -23.68
CA LEU A 559 17.99 -2.81 -23.35
C LEU A 559 18.86 -2.48 -24.57
N ARG A 560 18.54 -3.04 -25.75
CA ARG A 560 19.22 -2.68 -27.01
C ARG A 560 19.04 -1.20 -27.36
N ASN A 561 17.90 -0.61 -26.97
CA ASN A 561 17.56 0.78 -27.24
C ASN A 561 17.77 1.69 -26.02
N ASP A 562 18.64 1.27 -25.08
CA ASP A 562 19.12 2.09 -23.95
C ASP A 562 18.04 2.54 -22.94
N PHE A 563 16.88 1.89 -22.90
CA PHE A 563 15.86 2.17 -21.89
C PHE A 563 16.30 1.66 -20.51
N LYS A 564 16.06 2.48 -19.49
CA LYS A 564 16.07 2.04 -18.09
C LYS A 564 14.82 1.21 -17.82
N ILE A 565 14.97 0.11 -17.10
CA ILE A 565 13.85 -0.83 -16.86
C ILE A 565 13.65 -1.17 -15.38
N ILE A 566 12.38 -1.37 -15.02
CA ILE A 566 11.91 -1.89 -13.73
C ILE A 566 11.19 -3.21 -14.02
N PHE A 567 11.56 -4.29 -13.35
CA PHE A 567 10.90 -5.59 -13.54
C PHE A 567 9.69 -5.76 -12.64
N SER A 568 8.54 -6.05 -13.25
CA SER A 568 7.27 -6.41 -12.61
C SER A 568 6.64 -7.61 -13.35
N ASN A 569 7.47 -8.53 -13.85
CA ASN A 569 7.04 -9.61 -14.74
C ASN A 569 5.92 -10.47 -14.11
N TYR A 570 4.76 -10.56 -14.79
CA TYR A 570 3.53 -11.13 -14.21
C TYR A 570 3.69 -12.60 -13.81
N ASP A 571 4.62 -13.32 -14.44
CA ASP A 571 4.84 -14.72 -14.14
C ASP A 571 5.47 -14.93 -12.75
N ALA A 572 6.05 -13.90 -12.13
CA ALA A 572 6.61 -13.98 -10.77
C ALA A 572 6.09 -12.89 -9.81
N LEU A 573 5.90 -11.65 -10.25
CA LEU A 573 5.76 -10.47 -9.38
C LEU A 573 4.34 -9.92 -9.24
N TYR A 574 3.34 -10.54 -9.88
CA TYR A 574 1.92 -10.21 -9.67
C TYR A 574 1.36 -10.99 -8.48
N LEU A 575 1.01 -10.28 -7.42
CA LEU A 575 0.62 -10.85 -6.13
C LEU A 575 -0.88 -11.12 -6.01
N ASP A 576 -1.66 -10.60 -6.96
CA ASP A 576 -3.10 -10.81 -7.18
C ASP A 576 -3.42 -12.15 -7.87
N CYS A 577 -2.44 -12.82 -8.48
CA CYS A 577 -2.68 -14.08 -9.20
C CYS A 577 -3.06 -15.27 -8.30
N GLY A 578 -3.87 -16.17 -8.86
CA GLY A 578 -4.14 -17.50 -8.28
C GLY A 578 -5.45 -17.63 -7.51
N PHE A 579 -6.30 -16.61 -7.52
CA PHE A 579 -7.64 -16.66 -6.94
C PHE A 579 -8.70 -16.99 -7.99
N ALA A 580 -9.95 -17.12 -7.56
CA ALA A 580 -11.08 -17.36 -8.48
C ALA A 580 -11.23 -16.21 -9.48
N ALA A 581 -11.79 -16.49 -10.66
CA ALA A 581 -12.13 -15.43 -11.60
C ALA A 581 -13.12 -14.44 -10.94
N TRP A 582 -12.91 -13.13 -11.13
CA TRP A 582 -13.85 -12.10 -10.67
C TRP A 582 -14.93 -11.78 -11.72
N VAL A 583 -14.66 -12.07 -13.00
CA VAL A 583 -15.65 -12.16 -14.08
C VAL A 583 -15.65 -13.57 -14.65
N GLY A 584 -16.83 -14.20 -14.74
CA GLY A 584 -16.99 -15.55 -15.29
C GLY A 584 -16.57 -16.65 -14.31
N ASP A 585 -16.26 -17.83 -14.86
CA ASP A 585 -15.93 -19.04 -14.08
C ASP A 585 -14.42 -19.34 -14.11
N GLY A 586 -13.93 -20.08 -13.11
CA GLY A 586 -12.55 -20.57 -13.06
C GLY A 586 -11.64 -19.75 -12.13
N VAL A 587 -10.42 -19.48 -12.60
CA VAL A 587 -9.38 -18.73 -11.87
C VAL A 587 -9.06 -17.43 -12.60
N ASN A 588 -8.50 -16.46 -11.89
CA ASN A 588 -8.07 -15.20 -12.50
C ASN A 588 -6.93 -15.39 -13.52
N TRP A 589 -6.76 -14.40 -14.40
CA TRP A 589 -6.06 -14.53 -15.68
C TRP A 589 -4.59 -14.95 -15.57
N CYS A 590 -3.90 -14.53 -14.51
CA CYS A 590 -2.47 -14.77 -14.31
C CYS A 590 -2.17 -15.93 -13.35
N ALA A 591 -3.15 -16.77 -13.02
CA ALA A 591 -2.96 -17.98 -12.22
C ALA A 591 -1.79 -18.85 -12.76
N PRO A 592 -1.08 -19.61 -11.90
CA PRO A 592 -1.36 -19.88 -10.49
C PRO A 592 -0.83 -18.81 -9.53
N TYR A 593 -1.11 -18.96 -8.23
CA TYR A 593 -0.55 -18.16 -7.15
C TYR A 593 0.99 -18.19 -7.17
N LYS A 594 1.62 -17.03 -6.98
CA LYS A 594 3.08 -16.91 -6.96
C LYS A 594 3.60 -17.12 -5.55
N GLY A 595 4.15 -18.30 -5.28
CA GLY A 595 4.82 -18.60 -4.02
C GLY A 595 6.09 -17.77 -3.82
N TRP A 596 6.48 -17.54 -2.56
CA TRP A 596 7.67 -16.75 -2.22
C TRP A 596 8.95 -17.31 -2.84
N GLN A 597 9.02 -18.63 -3.06
CA GLN A 597 10.13 -19.32 -3.72
C GLN A 597 10.32 -18.84 -5.16
N LYS A 598 9.21 -18.73 -5.92
CA LYS A 598 9.24 -18.25 -7.31
C LYS A 598 9.69 -16.80 -7.38
N ILE A 599 9.22 -15.98 -6.45
CA ILE A 599 9.60 -14.57 -6.34
C ILE A 599 11.09 -14.44 -5.97
N TYR A 600 11.57 -15.24 -5.02
CA TYR A 600 12.97 -15.21 -4.60
C TYR A 600 13.92 -15.60 -5.74
N ASP A 601 13.56 -16.59 -6.55
CA ASP A 601 14.37 -17.07 -7.68
C ASP A 601 14.26 -16.18 -8.95
N ASN A 602 13.34 -15.21 -8.97
CA ASN A 602 13.16 -14.27 -10.08
C ASN A 602 14.29 -13.23 -10.13
N SER A 603 15.41 -13.57 -10.76
CA SER A 603 16.61 -12.72 -10.82
C SER A 603 16.64 -11.78 -12.03
N PRO A 604 16.63 -10.44 -11.81
CA PRO A 604 16.87 -9.47 -12.88
C PRO A 604 18.16 -9.73 -13.64
N LEU A 605 19.24 -10.09 -12.95
CA LEU A 605 20.53 -10.35 -13.60
C LEU A 605 20.47 -11.58 -14.52
N GLN A 606 19.83 -12.66 -14.08
CA GLN A 606 19.68 -13.86 -14.91
C GLN A 606 18.75 -13.62 -16.11
N MET A 607 17.68 -12.82 -15.95
CA MET A 607 16.78 -12.46 -17.04
C MET A 607 17.55 -11.74 -18.16
N ILE A 608 18.33 -10.70 -17.84
CA ILE A 608 19.10 -9.98 -18.87
C ILE A 608 20.24 -10.80 -19.46
N LYS A 609 20.83 -11.71 -18.66
CA LYS A 609 21.90 -12.60 -19.12
C LYS A 609 21.37 -13.58 -20.17
N LYS A 610 20.18 -14.16 -19.95
CA LYS A 610 19.51 -15.02 -20.92
C LYS A 610 19.21 -14.31 -22.24
N GLN A 611 18.92 -13.01 -22.19
CA GLN A 611 18.70 -12.17 -23.37
C GLN A 611 20.01 -11.72 -24.06
N GLY A 612 21.17 -11.98 -23.47
CA GLY A 612 22.48 -11.58 -24.01
C GLY A 612 22.88 -10.12 -23.72
N TYR A 613 22.29 -9.47 -22.70
CA TYR A 613 22.52 -8.06 -22.37
C TYR A 613 23.10 -7.85 -20.95
N GLU A 614 23.91 -8.78 -20.45
CA GLU A 614 24.58 -8.65 -19.14
C GLU A 614 25.44 -7.37 -19.04
N ASN A 615 26.00 -6.90 -20.16
CA ASN A 615 26.75 -5.64 -20.25
C ASN A 615 25.87 -4.38 -20.02
N LYS A 616 24.55 -4.50 -20.11
CA LYS A 616 23.57 -3.43 -19.89
C LYS A 616 22.96 -3.44 -18.48
N LYS A 617 23.54 -4.19 -17.53
CA LYS A 617 23.05 -4.26 -16.14
C LYS A 617 22.84 -2.91 -15.43
N HIS A 618 23.56 -1.86 -15.84
CA HIS A 618 23.43 -0.51 -15.29
C HIS A 618 22.11 0.20 -15.68
N LEU A 619 21.37 -0.33 -16.66
CA LEU A 619 20.03 0.14 -17.03
C LEU A 619 18.93 -0.49 -16.19
N ILE A 620 19.27 -1.47 -15.34
CA ILE A 620 18.29 -2.14 -14.47
C ILE A 620 18.17 -1.33 -13.19
N LEU A 621 17.03 -0.66 -13.03
CA LEU A 621 16.76 0.10 -11.82
C LEU A 621 16.36 -0.80 -10.66
N GLY A 622 15.77 -1.96 -10.95
CA GLY A 622 15.40 -2.98 -9.98
C GLY A 622 14.08 -3.65 -10.35
N GLY A 623 13.18 -3.80 -9.39
CA GLY A 623 11.90 -4.46 -9.60
C GLY A 623 10.83 -4.09 -8.58
N GLU A 624 9.61 -4.52 -8.87
CA GLU A 624 8.42 -4.18 -8.13
C GLU A 624 7.42 -5.33 -8.10
N ALA A 625 6.87 -5.59 -6.92
CA ALA A 625 5.76 -6.52 -6.77
C ALA A 625 4.45 -5.74 -6.92
N ALA A 626 3.59 -6.19 -7.83
CA ALA A 626 2.32 -5.54 -8.10
C ALA A 626 1.19 -6.23 -7.34
N LEU A 627 0.41 -5.44 -6.58
CA LEU A 627 -0.87 -5.86 -6.04
C LEU A 627 -1.98 -5.04 -6.68
N TRP A 628 -2.52 -5.56 -7.77
CA TRP A 628 -3.79 -5.13 -8.35
C TRP A 628 -4.95 -5.53 -7.42
N THR A 629 -5.97 -4.69 -7.33
CA THR A 629 -6.98 -4.80 -6.26
C THR A 629 -8.39 -5.08 -6.74
N GLU A 630 -8.57 -5.72 -7.90
CA GLU A 630 -9.88 -6.27 -8.32
C GLU A 630 -10.42 -7.24 -7.25
N GLN A 631 -9.52 -7.97 -6.58
CA GLN A 631 -9.85 -8.97 -5.54
C GLN A 631 -9.04 -8.80 -4.25
N ALA A 632 -8.71 -7.56 -3.87
CA ALA A 632 -8.09 -7.23 -2.59
C ALA A 632 -8.60 -5.88 -2.06
N ASP A 633 -8.77 -5.76 -0.75
CA ASP A 633 -9.06 -4.49 -0.07
C ASP A 633 -8.20 -4.40 1.20
N SER A 634 -8.45 -3.40 2.06
CA SER A 634 -7.72 -3.24 3.34
C SER A 634 -7.55 -4.52 4.15
N THR A 635 -8.52 -5.43 4.11
CA THR A 635 -8.52 -6.66 4.91
C THR A 635 -7.60 -7.73 4.34
N ALA A 636 -7.43 -7.76 3.01
CA ALA A 636 -6.63 -8.77 2.31
C ALA A 636 -5.18 -8.32 2.08
N THR A 637 -4.92 -7.00 1.98
CA THR A 637 -3.63 -6.43 1.56
C THR A 637 -2.42 -7.03 2.27
N ASP A 638 -2.46 -7.15 3.60
CA ASP A 638 -1.31 -7.68 4.38
C ASP A 638 -0.93 -9.09 3.94
N SER A 639 -1.89 -10.01 3.90
CA SER A 639 -1.67 -11.40 3.51
C SER A 639 -1.27 -11.55 2.04
N ARG A 640 -1.68 -10.61 1.18
CA ARG A 640 -1.29 -10.60 -0.23
C ARG A 640 0.17 -10.16 -0.38
N LEU A 641 0.57 -9.09 0.30
CA LEU A 641 1.94 -8.56 0.19
C LEU A 641 2.95 -9.41 0.95
N TRP A 642 2.62 -9.85 2.16
CA TRP A 642 3.59 -10.38 3.11
C TRP A 642 3.40 -11.87 3.37
N PRO A 643 4.48 -12.67 3.40
CA PRO A 643 5.89 -12.28 3.35
C PRO A 643 6.50 -12.30 1.93
N ARG A 644 5.68 -12.46 0.88
CA ARG A 644 6.14 -12.59 -0.52
C ARG A 644 6.98 -11.41 -1.01
N SER A 645 6.58 -10.18 -0.70
CA SER A 645 7.34 -8.97 -1.04
C SER A 645 8.70 -8.91 -0.32
N ALA A 646 8.85 -9.53 0.85
CA ALA A 646 10.15 -9.66 1.50
C ALA A 646 11.10 -10.56 0.71
N ALA A 647 10.58 -11.58 0.00
CA ALA A 647 11.37 -12.45 -0.89
C ALA A 647 12.02 -11.63 -2.01
N MET A 648 11.23 -10.79 -2.67
CA MET A 648 11.72 -9.85 -3.68
C MET A 648 12.69 -8.83 -3.07
N ALA A 649 12.44 -8.37 -1.85
CA ALA A 649 13.30 -7.40 -1.19
C ALA A 649 14.75 -7.90 -1.06
N GLU A 650 14.95 -9.18 -0.68
CA GLU A 650 16.30 -9.74 -0.63
C GLU A 650 16.90 -9.96 -2.01
N ARG A 651 16.08 -10.40 -2.98
CA ARG A 651 16.51 -10.51 -4.37
C ARG A 651 17.08 -9.17 -4.85
N LEU A 652 16.35 -8.08 -4.68
CA LEU A 652 16.78 -6.76 -5.15
C LEU A 652 17.85 -6.10 -4.25
N TRP A 653 17.93 -6.49 -2.98
CA TRP A 653 18.97 -5.98 -2.08
C TRP A 653 20.31 -6.64 -2.37
N SER A 654 20.36 -7.96 -2.47
CA SER A 654 21.60 -8.75 -2.48
C SER A 654 21.92 -9.47 -3.78
N GLU A 655 20.94 -9.64 -4.66
CA GLU A 655 21.02 -10.43 -5.90
C GLU A 655 21.77 -11.75 -5.69
N PRO A 656 21.29 -12.63 -4.78
CA PRO A 656 22.05 -13.81 -4.37
C PRO A 656 22.12 -14.84 -5.50
N ASP A 657 23.30 -15.45 -5.69
CA ASP A 657 23.49 -16.55 -6.64
C ASP A 657 22.82 -17.86 -6.18
N SER A 658 22.52 -17.98 -4.88
CA SER A 658 21.80 -19.11 -4.29
C SER A 658 20.29 -19.04 -4.54
N SER A 659 19.65 -20.20 -4.67
CA SER A 659 18.19 -20.32 -4.71
C SER A 659 17.51 -20.17 -3.34
N TRP A 660 16.18 -20.10 -3.36
CA TRP A 660 15.32 -19.93 -2.17
C TRP A 660 15.60 -20.91 -1.02
N HIS A 661 16.06 -22.14 -1.31
CA HIS A 661 16.38 -23.14 -0.29
C HIS A 661 17.37 -22.63 0.76
N HIS A 662 18.34 -21.81 0.36
CA HIS A 662 19.36 -21.26 1.27
C HIS A 662 18.82 -20.09 2.11
N ALA A 663 17.66 -19.55 1.75
CA ALA A 663 17.00 -18.43 2.41
C ALA A 663 15.81 -18.86 3.28
N GLU A 664 15.32 -20.09 3.12
CA GLU A 664 14.11 -20.60 3.77
C GLU A 664 14.03 -20.30 5.26
N GLN A 665 15.05 -20.68 6.03
CA GLN A 665 15.04 -20.49 7.49
C GLN A 665 15.00 -19.00 7.89
N ARG A 666 15.62 -18.13 7.09
CA ARG A 666 15.58 -16.67 7.31
C ARG A 666 14.25 -16.07 6.89
N MET A 667 13.63 -16.58 5.82
CA MET A 667 12.30 -16.18 5.37
C MET A 667 11.25 -16.54 6.42
N LEU A 668 11.28 -17.75 6.98
CA LEU A 668 10.37 -18.16 8.06
C LEU A 668 10.52 -17.23 9.28
N ARG A 669 11.76 -16.89 9.67
CA ARG A 669 11.99 -15.92 10.76
C ARG A 669 11.52 -14.51 10.41
N GLN A 670 11.71 -14.06 9.17
CA GLN A 670 11.24 -12.75 8.71
C GLN A 670 9.71 -12.67 8.72
N ARG A 671 9.00 -13.74 8.36
CA ARG A 671 7.55 -13.83 8.45
C ARG A 671 7.08 -13.63 9.90
N GLU A 672 7.67 -14.34 10.86
CA GLU A 672 7.34 -14.13 12.27
C GLU A 672 7.65 -12.70 12.75
N ARG A 673 8.77 -12.11 12.28
CA ARG A 673 9.12 -10.73 12.60
C ARG A 673 8.05 -9.73 12.12
N LEU A 674 7.47 -9.95 10.93
CA LEU A 674 6.36 -9.14 10.39
C LEU A 674 5.12 -9.25 11.29
N VAL A 675 4.75 -10.48 11.68
CA VAL A 675 3.61 -10.74 12.58
C VAL A 675 3.82 -10.14 13.97
N GLU A 676 4.99 -10.34 14.57
CA GLU A 676 5.39 -9.77 15.87
C GLU A 676 5.29 -8.22 15.89
N ARG A 677 5.46 -7.59 14.71
CA ARG A 677 5.36 -6.13 14.55
C ARG A 677 3.99 -5.66 14.03
N GLY A 678 3.00 -6.55 13.95
CA GLY A 678 1.60 -6.21 13.71
C GLY A 678 1.20 -6.18 12.24
N ILE A 679 1.91 -6.91 11.38
CA ILE A 679 1.52 -7.14 9.98
C ILE A 679 0.90 -8.54 9.88
N ASP A 680 -0.28 -8.65 9.30
CA ASP A 680 -1.02 -9.91 9.15
C ASP A 680 -0.47 -10.73 7.95
N ALA A 681 0.81 -11.09 8.04
CA ALA A 681 1.53 -11.83 7.01
C ALA A 681 1.03 -13.28 6.89
N ASP A 682 0.89 -13.76 5.66
CA ASP A 682 0.41 -15.11 5.37
C ASP A 682 1.37 -16.18 5.95
N SER A 683 0.82 -17.34 6.29
CA SER A 683 1.59 -18.45 6.82
C SER A 683 2.28 -19.23 5.69
N LEU A 684 3.58 -19.49 5.83
CA LEU A 684 4.34 -20.20 4.80
C LEU A 684 4.39 -21.71 5.03
N GLN A 685 4.56 -22.12 6.28
CA GLN A 685 4.78 -23.51 6.70
C GLN A 685 4.23 -23.71 8.12
N PRO A 686 4.02 -24.96 8.56
CA PRO A 686 3.80 -25.24 9.97
C PRO A 686 4.94 -24.66 10.83
N GLU A 687 4.61 -24.04 11.95
CA GLU A 687 5.61 -23.50 12.89
C GLU A 687 6.60 -24.58 13.38
N TRP A 688 6.17 -25.85 13.36
CA TRP A 688 7.04 -26.99 13.60
C TRP A 688 8.28 -26.99 12.69
N CYS A 689 8.18 -26.58 11.43
CA CYS A 689 9.31 -26.50 10.50
C CYS A 689 10.32 -25.43 10.91
N LEU A 690 9.85 -24.27 11.39
CA LEU A 690 10.70 -23.22 11.94
C LEU A 690 11.48 -23.71 13.18
N GLN A 691 10.83 -24.52 14.02
CA GLN A 691 11.44 -25.11 15.22
C GLN A 691 12.26 -26.38 14.95
N ASN A 692 12.16 -27.01 13.77
CA ASN A 692 12.85 -28.26 13.45
C ASN A 692 13.57 -28.12 12.11
N GLN A 693 14.55 -27.21 12.08
CA GLN A 693 15.22 -26.78 10.86
C GLN A 693 15.86 -27.97 10.11
N GLY A 694 15.56 -28.07 8.81
CA GLY A 694 16.00 -29.15 7.94
C GLY A 694 15.14 -30.42 7.97
N SER A 695 14.03 -30.44 8.72
CA SER A 695 13.11 -31.59 8.76
C SER A 695 11.95 -31.49 7.76
N CYS A 696 11.68 -30.31 7.19
CA CYS A 696 10.63 -30.09 6.20
C CYS A 696 11.26 -29.89 4.83
N TYR A 697 11.37 -30.95 4.04
CA TYR A 697 11.94 -30.93 2.69
C TYR A 697 11.11 -31.82 1.75
N ALA A 698 11.18 -31.55 0.45
CA ALA A 698 10.53 -32.32 -0.61
C ALA A 698 11.44 -32.42 -1.84
#